data_AF-A0A8I3AE99-F1
#
_entry.id   AF-A0A8I3AE99-F1
#
_cell.length_a   1.000
_cell.length_b   1.000
_cell.length_c   1.000
_cell.angle_alpha   90.00
_cell.angle_beta   90.00
_cell.angle_gamma   90.00
#
_symmetry.space_group_name_H-M   'P 1'
#
loop_
_entity.id
_entity.type
_entity.pdbx_description
1 polymer ?
#
loop_
_entity_poly.entity_id
_entity_poly.type
_entity_poly.pdbx_seq_one_letter_code
_entity_poly.pdbx_strand_id
1 'polypeptide(L)'
;MSATSRGWRVELDREWDVLGPFPIHAREQHFLSPAYPLDLSLPIDTTKQYPTSLTHTASASWTHTTADPHGVIHVSHPSVPWDQIRATEGWAGLQHVNVLRGWLSVRPSGGAPKPPVLRTELLQGAFFTILPPPESPERETHVPEWYHGNIYSLERAPVQLVRLPVSHTSNEEARYEVIICAPYEIRLFGDPSAYSSPFPVLTLNFSVSLQFPCSTTPLLEADGIQPPTEDVPLQHALTHSVIPHIVDGTPFGDAVGIGVQCLDFERRTEGYWSVVRARLAPSSTPLPPSLSVALLDEMPVRIAPTQTRIIPLWLYISSGERIPADVEQLDVELTCAPLTPLCQPTMEQVSSCTHGNAQPVTQSTFVLRATLPLTHVPLWTQEKHVPIRASYFFAKSMPTGFLVKPPKAAFGDTLVPGQPDNIDTSKCRGNEPILALHGAGVDIFAQTFWPDSLLRQKYAWVVMPQGRTSWGLDWHGPSTADAFATVSALSRILSNSDSGRWAKWSFHTDTRVILTGHSNGGQGAWYMASRWPDRVCAVIPAAGYIKSQAYVSWCMSRFAHFVDPALRAVLDSSLTPDDNDLFLGNLVGKPVLALNGGADDNVPPWQTREQLGILKTWDLNADVTYYEDPGKPHWYPEILFNKRVQDFLNRVYFSSSSPRSLGKGSGTHGLTSQERKTTYFTLTVVVPAESGPLNGWQIHALMTPGLLARLRVTTTPDGQVSTQTMNISMFSFNVYVLRAACDDVKKAAMLEIDGDKILVDLDDSTGTIFFAKDTSNAGLHRKPPWKIHPRTELLGTTIQNLRTPRQRLQSILSTHAPLTLLVPSLAPSRELSAALRIAHALHLFHALDAHIISVSEVETTRVPRHEGNLVVIGCAETPLVQQWLERAGGTWTYVNGAWCLDTVPFERPSSAILFCQPHPFDSNGQGIALFLQSTDAAGLERAVRLFPIRTGVLSPDWLVVDGRADTIGAAGVQGAGVYGWTPPDAHNEHATGKWVWNERMSWLD
;
A
#
# COMPACT_ATOMS: atom_id res chain seq x y z
N MET A 1 -28.70 11.36 18.46
CA MET A 1 -28.81 9.90 18.69
C MET A 1 -28.27 9.61 20.09
N SER A 2 -28.92 8.76 20.89
CA SER A 2 -28.47 8.48 22.27
C SER A 2 -28.24 6.98 22.51
N ALA A 3 -27.16 6.65 23.22
CA ALA A 3 -26.86 5.31 23.70
C ALA A 3 -26.65 5.36 25.22
N THR A 4 -27.23 4.40 25.94
CA THR A 4 -27.05 4.25 27.40
C THR A 4 -26.53 2.85 27.68
N SER A 5 -25.43 2.73 28.42
CA SER A 5 -24.85 1.44 28.81
C SER A 5 -24.00 1.60 30.07
N ARG A 6 -24.02 0.58 30.94
CA ARG A 6 -23.28 0.52 32.23
C ARG A 6 -23.35 1.83 33.04
N GLY A 7 -24.51 2.48 33.07
CA GLY A 7 -24.69 3.72 33.81
C GLY A 7 -24.04 4.95 33.19
N TRP A 8 -23.65 4.93 31.92
CA TRP A 8 -23.25 6.11 31.16
C TRP A 8 -24.21 6.33 30.00
N ARG A 9 -24.48 7.59 29.69
CA ARG A 9 -25.25 8.02 28.52
C ARG A 9 -24.37 8.89 27.63
N VAL A 10 -24.38 8.60 26.33
CA VAL A 10 -23.81 9.46 25.30
C VAL A 10 -24.92 9.93 24.37
N GLU A 11 -24.85 11.18 23.94
CA GLU A 11 -25.78 11.77 22.99
C GLU A 11 -25.04 12.68 22.01
N LEU A 12 -25.17 12.37 20.72
CA LEU A 12 -24.69 13.21 19.63
C LEU A 12 -25.84 14.05 19.10
N ASP A 13 -25.67 15.37 19.11
CA ASP A 13 -26.65 16.33 18.57
C ASP A 13 -26.86 16.09 17.07
N ARG A 14 -28.08 16.33 16.60
CA ARG A 14 -28.43 16.22 15.18
C ARG A 14 -28.17 17.50 14.41
N GLU A 15 -28.08 18.64 15.09
CA GLU A 15 -27.79 19.93 14.46
C GLU A 15 -26.28 20.09 14.29
N TRP A 16 -25.88 20.50 13.09
CA TRP A 16 -24.48 20.73 12.73
C TRP A 16 -24.32 22.11 12.10
N ASP A 17 -23.34 22.87 12.60
CA ASP A 17 -22.88 24.08 11.92
C ASP A 17 -21.92 23.65 10.80
N VAL A 18 -22.07 24.25 9.62
CA VAL A 18 -21.26 23.94 8.42
C VAL A 18 -20.57 25.21 7.94
N LEU A 19 -19.24 25.19 7.90
CA LEU A 19 -18.42 26.23 7.32
C LEU A 19 -17.83 25.75 5.99
N GLY A 20 -18.13 26.47 4.90
CA GLY A 20 -17.67 26.15 3.56
C GLY A 20 -18.49 26.86 2.47
N PRO A 21 -18.22 26.59 1.19
CA PRO A 21 -17.20 25.68 0.69
C PRO A 21 -15.87 26.39 0.45
N PHE A 22 -14.76 25.66 0.68
CA PHE A 22 -13.41 26.13 0.32
C PHE A 22 -12.83 25.30 -0.81
N PRO A 23 -12.18 25.91 -1.81
CA PRO A 23 -11.51 25.17 -2.86
C PRO A 23 -10.39 24.32 -2.26
N ILE A 24 -10.30 23.08 -2.71
CA ILE A 24 -9.24 22.16 -2.31
C ILE A 24 -8.98 21.20 -3.47
N HIS A 25 -7.72 20.77 -3.64
CA HIS A 25 -7.45 19.58 -4.45
C HIS A 25 -7.48 18.32 -3.58
N ALA A 26 -7.69 17.15 -4.19
CA ALA A 26 -8.07 15.91 -3.51
C ALA A 26 -7.17 15.43 -2.34
N ARG A 27 -5.94 15.95 -2.20
CA ARG A 27 -4.96 15.51 -1.19
C ARG A 27 -4.35 16.65 -0.37
N GLU A 28 -4.80 17.88 -0.56
CA GLU A 28 -4.28 19.06 0.16
C GLU A 28 -4.54 19.02 1.66
N GLN A 29 -5.61 18.32 2.06
CA GLN A 29 -6.04 18.17 3.44
C GLN A 29 -5.02 17.48 4.36
N HIS A 30 -3.94 16.91 3.81
CA HIS A 30 -2.81 16.44 4.62
C HIS A 30 -1.87 17.57 5.04
N PHE A 31 -1.75 18.62 4.23
CA PHE A 31 -0.95 19.80 4.54
C PHE A 31 -1.76 20.84 5.30
N LEU A 32 -2.97 21.15 4.82
CA LEU A 32 -3.88 22.08 5.47
C LEU A 32 -4.36 21.54 6.81
N SER A 33 -4.73 22.44 7.71
CA SER A 33 -5.46 22.06 8.92
C SER A 33 -6.75 21.36 8.51
N PRO A 34 -7.12 20.20 9.10
CA PRO A 34 -8.42 19.60 8.85
C PRO A 34 -9.59 20.51 9.25
N ALA A 35 -9.34 21.52 10.10
CA ALA A 35 -10.30 22.55 10.46
C ALA A 35 -10.12 23.85 9.65
N TYR A 36 -9.27 23.89 8.61
CA TYR A 36 -9.05 25.10 7.81
C TYR A 36 -10.39 25.72 7.37
N PRO A 37 -10.60 27.04 7.55
CA PRO A 37 -9.64 28.09 7.96
C PRO A 37 -9.62 28.41 9.47
N LEU A 38 -10.14 27.52 10.32
CA LEU A 38 -10.24 27.74 11.76
C LEU A 38 -8.91 27.51 12.47
N ASP A 39 -8.65 28.37 13.46
CA ASP A 39 -7.68 28.13 14.52
C ASP A 39 -8.44 27.63 15.75
N LEU A 40 -8.30 26.35 16.05
CA LEU A 40 -9.03 25.70 17.14
C LEU A 40 -8.52 26.08 18.55
N SER A 41 -7.39 26.79 18.63
CA SER A 41 -6.92 27.39 19.90
C SER A 41 -7.74 28.63 20.29
N LEU A 42 -8.50 29.19 19.35
CA LEU A 42 -9.36 30.35 19.57
C LEU A 42 -10.85 29.92 19.62
N PRO A 43 -11.71 30.68 20.34
CA PRO A 43 -13.15 30.48 20.28
C PRO A 43 -13.68 30.61 18.84
N ILE A 44 -14.59 29.71 18.45
CA ILE A 44 -15.21 29.72 17.12
C ILE A 44 -16.32 30.77 17.09
N ASP A 45 -16.14 31.80 16.26
CA ASP A 45 -17.16 32.81 15.96
C ASP A 45 -17.96 32.42 14.72
N THR A 46 -19.23 32.02 14.93
CA THR A 46 -20.13 31.60 13.84
C THR A 46 -20.65 32.78 13.00
N THR A 47 -20.40 34.02 13.41
CA THR A 47 -20.76 35.22 12.63
C THR A 47 -19.68 35.63 11.62
N LYS A 48 -18.46 35.09 11.79
CA LYS A 48 -17.31 35.42 10.96
C LYS A 48 -17.42 34.80 9.56
N GLN A 49 -16.98 35.57 8.56
CA GLN A 49 -16.83 35.10 7.17
C GLN A 49 -15.36 34.86 6.83
N TYR A 50 -15.13 33.93 5.89
CA TYR A 50 -13.79 33.51 5.48
C TYR A 50 -13.62 33.57 3.95
N PRO A 51 -12.45 33.94 3.41
CA PRO A 51 -12.27 34.04 1.97
C PRO A 51 -12.42 32.70 1.24
N THR A 52 -13.11 32.72 0.10
CA THR A 52 -13.22 31.57 -0.83
C THR A 52 -13.39 32.07 -2.26
N SER A 53 -12.86 31.36 -3.25
CA SER A 53 -13.06 31.69 -4.68
C SER A 53 -14.33 31.08 -5.27
N LEU A 54 -15.04 30.23 -4.52
CA LEU A 54 -16.19 29.49 -5.04
C LEU A 54 -17.50 30.30 -5.00
N THR A 55 -17.64 31.29 -4.12
CA THR A 55 -18.90 32.03 -3.93
C THR A 55 -18.89 33.38 -4.64
N HIS A 56 -20.09 33.91 -4.97
CA HIS A 56 -20.23 35.23 -5.59
C HIS A 56 -19.73 36.40 -4.70
N THR A 57 -19.70 36.21 -3.39
CA THR A 57 -19.23 37.23 -2.42
C THR A 57 -17.74 37.16 -2.14
N ALA A 58 -17.02 36.19 -2.74
CA ALA A 58 -15.66 35.83 -2.38
C ALA A 58 -15.48 35.45 -0.90
N SER A 59 -16.57 35.06 -0.23
CA SER A 59 -16.60 34.69 1.19
C SER A 59 -17.52 33.50 1.47
N ALA A 60 -17.09 32.62 2.37
CA ALA A 60 -17.87 31.54 2.96
C ALA A 60 -18.35 31.98 4.35
N SER A 61 -19.59 31.63 4.68
CA SER A 61 -20.21 31.89 5.98
C SER A 61 -20.67 30.57 6.61
N TRP A 62 -20.98 30.59 7.89
CA TRP A 62 -21.60 29.45 8.56
C TRP A 62 -23.04 29.24 8.09
N THR A 63 -23.39 27.98 7.87
CA THR A 63 -24.74 27.50 7.59
C THR A 63 -25.08 26.37 8.56
N HIS A 64 -26.31 25.85 8.52
CA HIS A 64 -26.73 24.77 9.39
C HIS A 64 -27.29 23.62 8.56
N THR A 65 -27.05 22.39 9.02
CA THR A 65 -27.69 21.19 8.51
C THR A 65 -28.10 20.31 9.67
N THR A 66 -29.11 19.47 9.44
CA THR A 66 -29.61 18.53 10.46
C THR A 66 -29.39 17.12 9.96
N ALA A 67 -28.69 16.30 10.75
CA ALA A 67 -28.54 14.88 10.49
C ALA A 67 -29.92 14.21 10.48
N ASP A 68 -30.15 13.30 9.54
CA ASP A 68 -31.39 12.53 9.47
C ASP A 68 -31.54 11.57 10.69
N PRO A 69 -32.65 10.83 10.84
CA PRO A 69 -32.83 9.89 11.95
C PRO A 69 -31.80 8.75 12.00
N HIS A 70 -31.10 8.47 10.90
CA HIS A 70 -30.04 7.48 10.77
C HIS A 70 -28.64 8.07 10.96
N GLY A 71 -28.53 9.39 11.20
CA GLY A 71 -27.26 10.08 11.39
C GLY A 71 -26.57 10.53 10.10
N VAL A 72 -27.24 10.42 8.96
CA VAL A 72 -26.69 10.87 7.68
C VAL A 72 -26.79 12.38 7.60
N ILE A 73 -25.68 13.01 7.26
CA ILE A 73 -25.53 14.46 7.12
C ILE A 73 -25.32 14.75 5.63
N HIS A 74 -26.17 15.63 5.09
CA HIS A 74 -26.03 16.15 3.73
C HIS A 74 -25.55 17.60 3.77
N VAL A 75 -24.53 17.90 2.98
CA VAL A 75 -23.98 19.25 2.81
C VAL A 75 -23.97 19.59 1.32
N SER A 76 -24.52 20.74 0.97
CA SER A 76 -24.52 21.27 -0.39
C SER A 76 -24.51 22.79 -0.36
N HIS A 77 -24.06 23.40 -1.46
CA HIS A 77 -23.98 24.86 -1.59
C HIS A 77 -24.67 25.34 -2.87
N PRO A 78 -26.02 25.40 -2.90
CA PRO A 78 -26.77 25.72 -4.12
C PRO A 78 -26.55 27.14 -4.66
N SER A 79 -26.07 28.07 -3.82
CA SER A 79 -25.78 29.46 -4.19
C SER A 79 -24.43 29.64 -4.91
N VAL A 80 -23.60 28.60 -4.96
CA VAL A 80 -22.34 28.62 -5.71
C VAL A 80 -22.65 28.44 -7.21
N PRO A 81 -22.02 29.22 -8.11
CA PRO A 81 -22.21 29.09 -9.55
C PRO A 81 -21.46 27.87 -10.12
N TRP A 82 -21.84 26.65 -9.69
CA TRP A 82 -21.16 25.41 -10.07
C TRP A 82 -21.08 25.20 -11.57
N ASP A 83 -22.11 25.59 -12.33
CA ASP A 83 -22.11 25.50 -13.80
C ASP A 83 -21.00 26.35 -14.43
N GLN A 84 -20.75 27.55 -13.90
CA GLN A 84 -19.68 28.43 -14.40
C GLN A 84 -18.30 27.85 -14.07
N ILE A 85 -18.12 27.38 -12.83
CA ILE A 85 -16.88 26.75 -12.39
C ILE A 85 -16.59 25.49 -13.20
N ARG A 86 -17.62 24.66 -13.45
CA ARG A 86 -17.51 23.48 -14.30
C ARG A 86 -17.14 23.82 -15.74
N ALA A 87 -17.69 24.91 -16.28
CA ALA A 87 -17.41 25.32 -17.65
C ALA A 87 -15.93 25.72 -17.87
N THR A 88 -15.24 26.22 -16.84
CA THR A 88 -13.83 26.65 -16.93
C THR A 88 -12.85 25.61 -16.39
N GLU A 89 -13.14 25.01 -15.23
CA GLU A 89 -12.24 24.08 -14.53
C GLU A 89 -12.58 22.60 -14.77
N GLY A 90 -13.68 22.34 -15.49
CA GLY A 90 -14.22 20.99 -15.64
C GLY A 90 -14.70 20.41 -14.31
N TRP A 91 -14.76 19.08 -14.26
CA TRP A 91 -15.23 18.34 -13.09
C TRP A 91 -14.36 18.54 -11.82
N ALA A 92 -13.07 18.87 -11.98
CA ALA A 92 -12.15 19.10 -10.86
C ALA A 92 -12.54 20.33 -10.03
N GLY A 93 -13.17 21.33 -10.65
CA GLY A 93 -13.65 22.54 -9.98
C GLY A 93 -14.82 22.31 -9.01
N LEU A 94 -15.44 21.12 -9.05
CA LEU A 94 -16.52 20.76 -8.11
C LEU A 94 -16.00 20.32 -6.74
N GLN A 95 -14.70 20.02 -6.63
CA GLN A 95 -14.10 19.63 -5.35
C GLN A 95 -14.02 20.81 -4.39
N HIS A 96 -14.38 20.54 -3.15
CA HIS A 96 -14.32 21.53 -2.08
C HIS A 96 -14.27 20.85 -0.72
N VAL A 97 -13.82 21.57 0.31
CA VAL A 97 -13.84 21.11 1.70
C VAL A 97 -14.81 21.93 2.54
N ASN A 98 -15.42 21.25 3.51
CA ASN A 98 -16.29 21.82 4.52
C ASN A 98 -15.76 21.44 5.90
N VAL A 99 -15.94 22.31 6.88
CA VAL A 99 -15.72 22.03 8.29
C VAL A 99 -17.08 21.95 8.95
N LEU A 100 -17.38 20.80 9.55
CA LEU A 100 -18.59 20.60 10.32
C LEU A 100 -18.26 20.70 11.80
N ARG A 101 -19.15 21.34 12.54
CA ARG A 101 -19.09 21.49 13.99
C ARG A 101 -20.38 20.97 14.60
N GLY A 102 -20.24 20.06 15.56
CA GLY A 102 -21.34 19.44 16.28
C GLY A 102 -21.03 19.28 17.76
N TRP A 103 -21.97 18.69 18.50
CA TRP A 103 -21.88 18.57 19.96
C TRP A 103 -22.14 17.16 20.44
N LEU A 104 -21.33 16.72 21.39
CA LEU A 104 -21.41 15.41 22.02
C LEU A 104 -21.59 15.57 23.54
N SER A 105 -22.74 15.18 24.06
CA SER A 105 -23.00 15.13 25.49
C SER A 105 -22.67 13.76 26.06
N VAL A 106 -21.88 13.73 27.14
CA VAL A 106 -21.57 12.51 27.90
C VAL A 106 -21.98 12.74 29.36
N ARG A 107 -22.80 11.84 29.90
CA ARG A 107 -23.31 11.92 31.27
C ARG A 107 -23.14 10.58 32.00
N PRO A 108 -22.46 10.54 33.15
CA PRO A 108 -22.57 9.41 34.07
C PRO A 108 -23.89 9.45 34.84
N SER A 109 -24.45 8.28 35.13
CA SER A 109 -25.53 8.10 36.10
C SER A 109 -24.92 7.81 37.48
N GLY A 110 -25.60 8.21 38.56
CA GLY A 110 -25.06 8.06 39.92
C GLY A 110 -24.61 6.62 40.22
N GLY A 111 -23.32 6.44 40.51
CA GLY A 111 -22.71 5.13 40.76
C GLY A 111 -22.10 4.44 39.53
N ALA A 112 -21.95 5.14 38.41
CA ALA A 112 -21.33 4.60 37.20
C ALA A 112 -19.85 4.18 37.41
N PRO A 113 -19.38 3.11 36.75
CA PRO A 113 -17.99 2.68 36.78
C PRO A 113 -17.08 3.70 36.05
N LYS A 114 -15.78 3.39 35.96
CA LYS A 114 -14.75 4.20 35.27
C LYS A 114 -15.22 4.72 33.90
N PRO A 115 -14.68 5.87 33.44
CA PRO A 115 -15.14 6.53 32.22
C PRO A 115 -14.95 5.64 30.98
N PRO A 116 -15.95 5.61 30.07
CA PRO A 116 -15.88 4.84 28.83
C PRO A 116 -14.89 5.45 27.84
N VAL A 117 -14.56 4.66 26.83
CA VAL A 117 -13.94 5.14 25.59
C VAL A 117 -15.03 5.23 24.53
N LEU A 118 -14.94 6.20 23.63
CA LEU A 118 -15.90 6.35 22.54
C LEU A 118 -15.55 5.38 21.43
N ARG A 119 -16.50 4.55 21.01
CA ARG A 119 -16.43 3.86 19.72
C ARG A 119 -17.02 4.80 18.68
N THR A 120 -16.18 5.23 17.75
CA THR A 120 -16.53 6.21 16.73
C THR A 120 -16.47 5.61 15.34
N GLU A 121 -17.36 6.06 14.46
CA GLU A 121 -17.29 5.76 13.04
C GLU A 121 -17.62 7.02 12.25
N LEU A 122 -16.69 7.45 11.40
CA LEU A 122 -16.89 8.54 10.45
C LEU A 122 -16.84 7.94 9.04
N LEU A 123 -18.01 7.77 8.41
CA LEU A 123 -18.11 7.33 7.02
C LEU A 123 -18.07 8.54 6.10
N GLN A 124 -17.26 8.46 5.04
CA GLN A 124 -17.15 9.50 3.99
C GLN A 124 -16.71 10.90 4.49
N GLY A 125 -16.16 10.99 5.70
CA GLY A 125 -15.41 12.15 6.19
C GLY A 125 -13.91 11.85 6.27
N ALA A 126 -13.07 12.88 6.16
CA ALA A 126 -11.61 12.70 6.10
C ALA A 126 -10.97 12.55 7.48
N PHE A 127 -11.31 13.47 8.38
CA PHE A 127 -10.75 13.54 9.72
C PHE A 127 -11.80 14.05 10.69
N PHE A 128 -11.67 13.69 11.95
CA PHE A 128 -12.38 14.38 13.03
C PHE A 128 -11.52 14.51 14.28
N THR A 129 -11.94 15.39 15.17
CA THR A 129 -11.39 15.53 16.52
C THR A 129 -12.50 15.87 17.50
N ILE A 130 -12.27 15.57 18.78
CA ILE A 130 -13.20 15.88 19.88
C ILE A 130 -12.45 16.81 20.82
N LEU A 131 -13.00 18.00 21.01
CA LEU A 131 -12.40 19.06 21.82
C LEU A 131 -13.04 19.09 23.20
N PRO A 132 -12.29 19.51 24.24
CA PRO A 132 -12.85 19.76 25.57
C PRO A 132 -14.04 20.72 25.52
N PRO A 133 -14.92 20.69 26.54
CA PRO A 133 -15.99 21.67 26.67
C PRO A 133 -15.43 23.10 26.54
N PRO A 134 -16.08 24.01 25.80
CA PRO A 134 -15.53 25.34 25.51
C PRO A 134 -15.20 26.17 26.76
N GLU A 135 -15.93 25.95 27.85
CA GLU A 135 -15.75 26.66 29.12
C GLU A 135 -14.72 25.97 30.05
N SER A 136 -14.16 24.83 29.64
CA SER A 136 -13.21 24.08 30.46
C SER A 136 -11.80 24.71 30.42
N PRO A 137 -11.06 24.76 31.55
CA PRO A 137 -9.69 25.29 31.58
C PRO A 137 -8.74 24.56 30.62
N GLU A 138 -8.98 23.27 30.37
CA GLU A 138 -8.18 22.45 29.47
C GLU A 138 -8.31 22.90 28.01
N ARG A 139 -9.38 23.62 27.65
CA ARG A 139 -9.63 24.04 26.27
C ARG A 139 -8.52 24.92 25.69
N GLU A 140 -7.99 25.87 26.47
CA GLU A 140 -6.99 26.85 26.00
C GLU A 140 -5.65 26.22 25.62
N THR A 141 -5.29 25.12 26.28
CA THR A 141 -4.00 24.43 26.08
C THR A 141 -4.14 23.13 25.28
N HIS A 142 -5.35 22.81 24.84
CA HIS A 142 -5.63 21.54 24.16
C HIS A 142 -5.10 21.54 22.72
N VAL A 143 -4.16 20.65 22.44
CA VAL A 143 -3.78 20.31 21.06
C VAL A 143 -4.70 19.19 20.55
N PRO A 144 -5.49 19.42 19.48
CA PRO A 144 -6.42 18.42 18.96
C PRO A 144 -5.72 17.19 18.40
N GLU A 145 -6.15 15.99 18.81
CA GLU A 145 -5.77 14.75 18.15
C GLU A 145 -6.69 14.49 16.96
N TRP A 146 -6.11 14.37 15.77
CA TRP A 146 -6.87 14.08 14.56
C TRP A 146 -6.96 12.59 14.31
N TYR A 147 -8.18 12.10 14.12
CA TYR A 147 -8.50 10.71 13.81
C TYR A 147 -8.92 10.60 12.35
N HIS A 148 -8.39 9.61 11.62
CA HIS A 148 -8.81 9.33 10.25
C HIS A 148 -10.25 8.81 10.22
N GLY A 149 -11.08 9.36 9.32
CA GLY A 149 -12.36 8.76 8.97
C GLY A 149 -12.21 7.67 7.89
N ASN A 150 -13.23 6.84 7.75
CA ASN A 150 -13.38 5.90 6.65
C ASN A 150 -13.91 6.65 5.40
N ILE A 151 -13.08 7.53 4.86
CA ILE A 151 -13.44 8.41 3.73
C ILE A 151 -13.87 7.62 2.48
N TYR A 152 -13.32 6.43 2.27
CA TYR A 152 -13.63 5.57 1.13
C TYR A 152 -14.77 4.58 1.39
N SER A 153 -15.37 4.61 2.58
CA SER A 153 -16.38 3.63 2.99
C SER A 153 -15.93 2.17 2.82
N LEU A 154 -14.66 1.89 3.15
CA LEU A 154 -14.06 0.56 3.10
C LEU A 154 -14.86 -0.43 3.96
N GLU A 155 -15.06 -1.63 3.42
CA GLU A 155 -15.98 -2.65 3.93
C GLU A 155 -15.49 -3.28 5.24
N ARG A 156 -14.18 -3.18 5.51
CA ARG A 156 -13.49 -3.81 6.65
C ARG A 156 -12.72 -2.77 7.44
N ALA A 157 -13.36 -1.65 7.78
CA ALA A 157 -12.76 -0.65 8.65
C ALA A 157 -12.57 -1.21 10.08
N PRO A 158 -11.36 -1.11 10.66
CA PRO A 158 -11.17 -1.48 12.06
C PRO A 158 -11.97 -0.53 12.96
N VAL A 159 -12.42 -1.04 14.10
CA VAL A 159 -13.12 -0.22 15.09
C VAL A 159 -12.19 0.88 15.61
N GLN A 160 -12.65 2.12 15.60
CA GLN A 160 -11.90 3.26 16.11
C GLN A 160 -12.37 3.59 17.53
N LEU A 161 -11.46 3.46 18.49
CA LEU A 161 -11.71 3.79 19.89
C LEU A 161 -10.99 5.11 20.23
N VAL A 162 -11.76 6.11 20.65
CA VAL A 162 -11.31 7.48 20.91
C VAL A 162 -11.53 7.81 22.38
N ARG A 163 -10.45 8.21 23.06
CA ARG A 163 -10.55 8.66 24.46
C ARG A 163 -11.15 10.05 24.52
N LEU A 164 -11.92 10.31 25.58
CA LEU A 164 -12.38 11.65 25.87
C LEU A 164 -11.17 12.56 26.20
N PRO A 165 -11.12 13.79 25.66
CA PRO A 165 -9.96 14.67 25.80
C PRO A 165 -9.76 15.13 27.25
N VAL A 166 -10.82 15.13 28.05
CA VAL A 166 -10.80 15.40 29.50
C VAL A 166 -11.67 14.34 30.19
N SER A 167 -11.16 13.75 31.28
CA SER A 167 -11.90 12.75 32.06
C SER A 167 -12.85 13.43 33.04
N HIS A 168 -14.16 13.13 32.96
CA HIS A 168 -15.13 13.63 33.94
C HIS A 168 -15.29 12.66 35.11
N THR A 169 -15.19 13.20 36.32
CA THR A 169 -15.42 12.49 37.59
C THR A 169 -16.67 12.99 38.33
N SER A 170 -17.31 14.06 37.85
CA SER A 170 -18.56 14.58 38.41
C SER A 170 -19.78 13.84 37.85
N ASN A 171 -20.89 13.83 38.59
CA ASN A 171 -22.19 13.32 38.11
C ASN A 171 -22.87 14.25 37.08
N GLU A 172 -22.14 15.25 36.56
CA GLU A 172 -22.67 16.29 35.69
C GLU A 172 -22.50 15.93 34.21
N GLU A 173 -23.37 16.50 33.37
CA GLU A 173 -23.27 16.34 31.93
C GLU A 173 -22.11 17.18 31.39
N ALA A 174 -21.21 16.54 30.65
CA ALA A 174 -20.17 17.23 29.91
C ALA A 174 -20.52 17.31 28.43
N ARG A 175 -20.42 18.52 27.87
CA ARG A 175 -20.71 18.78 26.46
C ARG A 175 -19.43 19.08 25.70
N TYR A 176 -18.97 18.12 24.91
CA TYR A 176 -17.80 18.21 24.06
C TYR A 176 -18.17 18.74 22.68
N GLU A 177 -17.19 19.36 22.02
CA GLU A 177 -17.33 19.88 20.67
C GLU A 177 -16.66 18.92 19.68
N VAL A 178 -17.36 18.56 18.61
CA VAL A 178 -16.87 17.66 17.57
C VAL A 178 -16.60 18.48 16.31
N ILE A 179 -15.40 18.36 15.76
CA ILE A 179 -15.02 18.99 14.48
C ILE A 179 -14.73 17.90 13.45
N ILE A 180 -15.34 18.01 12.27
CA ILE A 180 -15.16 17.08 11.15
C ILE A 180 -14.63 17.83 9.92
N CYS A 181 -13.57 17.29 9.32
CA CYS A 181 -13.09 17.67 8.00
C CYS A 181 -13.85 16.86 6.94
N ALA A 182 -14.65 17.54 6.13
CA ALA A 182 -15.62 16.91 5.24
C ALA A 182 -15.41 17.38 3.78
N PRO A 183 -14.47 16.76 3.04
CA PRO A 183 -14.24 17.07 1.64
C PRO A 183 -15.28 16.42 0.72
N TYR A 184 -15.82 17.19 -0.22
CA TYR A 184 -16.43 16.64 -1.42
C TYR A 184 -15.33 16.29 -2.41
N GLU A 185 -14.94 15.03 -2.42
CA GLU A 185 -14.03 14.48 -3.44
C GLU A 185 -14.86 13.84 -4.55
N ILE A 186 -14.86 14.45 -5.74
CA ILE A 186 -15.72 14.03 -6.85
C ILE A 186 -15.53 12.56 -7.27
N ARG A 187 -14.33 11.99 -7.03
CA ARG A 187 -14.04 10.57 -7.28
C ARG A 187 -14.81 9.63 -6.35
N LEU A 188 -15.26 10.12 -5.20
CA LEU A 188 -15.95 9.35 -4.17
C LEU A 188 -17.47 9.55 -4.26
N PHE A 189 -17.90 10.79 -4.51
CA PHE A 189 -19.32 11.15 -4.53
C PHE A 189 -19.92 11.19 -5.94
N GLY A 190 -19.08 11.09 -6.98
CA GLY A 190 -19.49 11.16 -8.37
C GLY A 190 -19.79 12.57 -8.85
N ASP A 191 -20.06 12.70 -10.14
CA ASP A 191 -20.53 13.95 -10.73
C ASP A 191 -22.01 14.20 -10.37
N PRO A 192 -22.41 15.44 -10.02
CA PRO A 192 -23.82 15.79 -9.79
C PRO A 192 -24.80 15.35 -10.88
N SER A 193 -24.35 15.33 -12.15
CA SER A 193 -25.17 14.85 -13.26
C SER A 193 -25.56 13.37 -13.11
N ALA A 194 -24.71 12.54 -12.51
CA ALA A 194 -24.94 11.11 -12.34
C ALA A 194 -26.11 10.81 -11.39
N TYR A 195 -26.41 11.72 -10.47
CA TYR A 195 -27.54 11.63 -9.54
C TYR A 195 -28.56 12.76 -9.74
N SER A 196 -28.60 13.36 -10.94
CA SER A 196 -29.58 14.37 -11.35
C SER A 196 -29.67 15.61 -10.43
N SER A 197 -28.54 16.02 -9.86
CA SER A 197 -28.42 17.23 -9.05
C SER A 197 -27.76 18.36 -9.83
N PRO A 198 -28.20 19.63 -9.69
CA PRO A 198 -27.51 20.77 -10.27
C PRO A 198 -26.26 21.19 -9.47
N PHE A 199 -26.01 20.59 -8.31
CA PHE A 199 -24.87 20.91 -7.46
C PHE A 199 -24.29 19.68 -6.74
N PRO A 200 -23.01 19.71 -6.37
CA PRO A 200 -22.38 18.73 -5.49
C PRO A 200 -23.14 18.54 -4.17
N VAL A 201 -23.40 17.28 -3.79
CA VAL A 201 -23.96 16.92 -2.49
C VAL A 201 -22.98 15.99 -1.77
N LEU A 202 -22.34 16.52 -0.74
CA LEU A 202 -21.55 15.72 0.20
C LEU A 202 -22.49 14.97 1.14
N THR A 203 -22.28 13.67 1.27
CA THR A 203 -23.01 12.80 2.19
C THR A 203 -22.02 12.12 3.12
N LEU A 204 -22.26 12.20 4.44
CA LEU A 204 -21.40 11.55 5.44
C LEU A 204 -22.23 11.07 6.63
N ASN A 205 -21.67 10.19 7.45
CA ASN A 205 -22.30 9.75 8.70
C ASN A 205 -21.26 9.74 9.81
N PHE A 206 -21.61 10.31 10.97
CA PHE A 206 -20.79 10.23 12.18
C PHE A 206 -21.59 9.56 13.29
N SER A 207 -21.12 8.40 13.74
CA SER A 207 -21.76 7.64 14.81
C SER A 207 -20.82 7.49 16.01
N VAL A 208 -21.42 7.54 17.21
CA VAL A 208 -20.71 7.42 18.48
C VAL A 208 -21.49 6.46 19.38
N SER A 209 -20.77 5.51 19.97
CA SER A 209 -21.27 4.61 20.98
C SER A 209 -20.26 4.46 22.12
N LEU A 210 -20.69 3.89 23.25
CA LEU A 210 -19.84 3.70 24.42
C LEU A 210 -19.17 2.33 24.38
N GLN A 211 -17.85 2.31 24.54
CA GLN A 211 -17.07 1.10 24.76
C GLN A 211 -16.54 1.10 26.20
N PHE A 212 -16.78 0.01 26.91
CA PHE A 212 -16.27 -0.19 28.26
C PHE A 212 -15.08 -1.13 28.25
N PRO A 213 -14.14 -0.92 29.17
CA PRO A 213 -13.07 -1.85 29.42
C PRO A 213 -13.63 -3.14 30.03
N CYS A 214 -12.96 -4.25 29.75
CA CYS A 214 -13.29 -5.57 30.30
C CYS A 214 -13.22 -5.54 31.84
N SER A 215 -14.27 -6.01 32.52
CA SER A 215 -14.45 -5.81 33.98
C SER A 215 -13.80 -6.87 34.88
N THR A 216 -13.27 -7.98 34.37
CA THR A 216 -12.83 -9.11 35.23
C THR A 216 -11.56 -9.81 34.76
N THR A 217 -10.73 -10.19 35.74
CA THR A 217 -9.69 -11.24 35.64
C THR A 217 -10.35 -12.53 35.12
N PRO A 218 -9.79 -13.22 34.10
CA PRO A 218 -10.42 -14.42 33.55
C PRO A 218 -10.58 -15.48 34.65
N LEU A 219 -11.81 -15.93 34.89
CA LEU A 219 -12.09 -17.11 35.70
C LEU A 219 -11.45 -18.31 34.99
N LEU A 220 -10.54 -18.99 35.68
CA LEU A 220 -10.03 -20.30 35.30
C LEU A 220 -11.19 -21.27 35.14
N GLU A 221 -11.02 -22.24 34.24
CA GLU A 221 -11.85 -23.44 34.10
C GLU A 221 -11.92 -24.21 35.43
N ALA A 222 -12.72 -23.75 36.36
CA ALA A 222 -13.28 -24.54 37.44
C ALA A 222 -14.79 -24.59 37.16
N ASP A 223 -15.29 -25.81 36.93
CA ASP A 223 -16.71 -26.17 36.84
C ASP A 223 -17.50 -25.87 35.55
N GLY A 224 -16.87 -25.93 34.37
CA GLY A 224 -17.62 -26.14 33.11
C GLY A 224 -18.62 -25.04 32.73
N ILE A 225 -18.53 -23.85 33.33
CA ILE A 225 -19.30 -22.66 32.97
C ILE A 225 -18.43 -21.81 32.04
N GLN A 226 -18.84 -21.67 30.77
CA GLN A 226 -18.20 -20.74 29.84
C GLN A 226 -18.28 -19.31 30.40
N PRO A 227 -17.17 -18.54 30.47
CA PRO A 227 -17.26 -17.12 30.76
C PRO A 227 -18.10 -16.43 29.68
N PRO A 228 -18.88 -15.39 30.03
CA PRO A 228 -19.65 -14.64 29.04
C PRO A 228 -18.72 -14.09 27.96
N THR A 229 -19.07 -14.34 26.69
CA THR A 229 -18.31 -13.96 25.49
C THR A 229 -18.07 -12.46 25.32
N GLU A 230 -18.78 -11.62 26.10
CA GLU A 230 -18.81 -10.17 25.93
C GLU A 230 -17.80 -9.41 26.81
N ASP A 231 -17.17 -10.04 27.80
CA ASP A 231 -16.21 -9.43 28.72
C ASP A 231 -14.85 -10.16 28.72
N VAL A 232 -14.18 -10.19 27.56
CA VAL A 232 -12.80 -10.66 27.42
C VAL A 232 -11.88 -9.58 26.83
N PRO A 233 -10.58 -9.56 27.18
CA PRO A 233 -9.63 -8.55 26.71
C PRO A 233 -9.46 -8.47 25.19
N LEU A 234 -9.62 -9.60 24.50
CA LEU A 234 -9.52 -9.71 23.04
C LEU A 234 -10.82 -10.27 22.47
N GLN A 235 -11.30 -9.67 21.39
CA GLN A 235 -12.51 -10.12 20.68
C GLN A 235 -12.20 -10.53 19.24
N HIS A 236 -12.91 -11.57 18.76
CA HIS A 236 -12.82 -12.02 17.36
C HIS A 236 -13.55 -11.04 16.44
N ALA A 237 -12.81 -10.42 15.52
CA ALA A 237 -13.31 -9.53 14.49
C ALA A 237 -13.47 -10.28 13.16
N LEU A 238 -14.58 -11.02 13.02
CA LEU A 238 -14.81 -11.95 11.90
C LEU A 238 -14.66 -11.33 10.51
N THR A 239 -15.04 -10.06 10.32
CA THR A 239 -14.94 -9.35 9.02
C THR A 239 -13.50 -9.21 8.51
N HIS A 240 -12.51 -9.31 9.41
CA HIS A 240 -11.07 -9.30 9.10
C HIS A 240 -10.45 -10.68 8.98
N SER A 241 -11.20 -11.76 9.21
CA SER A 241 -10.71 -13.13 9.03
C SER A 241 -10.48 -13.44 7.55
N VAL A 242 -9.41 -14.19 7.27
CA VAL A 242 -9.03 -14.63 5.93
C VAL A 242 -9.04 -16.15 5.90
N ILE A 243 -9.78 -16.74 4.97
CA ILE A 243 -9.87 -18.19 4.82
C ILE A 243 -9.99 -18.57 3.33
N PRO A 244 -9.24 -19.59 2.86
CA PRO A 244 -9.38 -20.07 1.50
C PRO A 244 -10.67 -20.87 1.33
N HIS A 245 -11.14 -21.01 0.08
CA HIS A 245 -12.14 -22.02 -0.24
C HIS A 245 -11.57 -23.43 -0.08
N ILE A 246 -12.44 -24.38 0.26
CA ILE A 246 -12.12 -25.80 0.31
C ILE A 246 -12.51 -26.41 -1.04
N VAL A 247 -11.53 -26.64 -1.92
CA VAL A 247 -11.74 -27.21 -3.25
C VAL A 247 -11.63 -28.73 -3.18
N ASP A 248 -12.76 -29.42 -3.40
CA ASP A 248 -12.83 -30.89 -3.36
C ASP A 248 -12.26 -31.46 -2.04
N GLY A 249 -12.63 -30.84 -0.92
CA GLY A 249 -12.17 -31.21 0.42
C GLY A 249 -10.73 -30.77 0.77
N THR A 250 -10.06 -29.98 -0.06
CA THR A 250 -8.69 -29.48 0.20
C THR A 250 -8.64 -27.94 0.20
N PRO A 251 -8.06 -27.30 1.23
CA PRO A 251 -7.87 -25.85 1.25
C PRO A 251 -7.08 -25.35 0.04
N PHE A 252 -7.61 -24.35 -0.68
CA PHE A 252 -6.92 -23.75 -1.83
C PHE A 252 -5.97 -22.63 -1.38
N GLY A 253 -4.93 -23.01 -0.64
CA GLY A 253 -4.06 -22.08 0.09
C GLY A 253 -3.83 -22.56 1.50
N ASP A 254 -2.78 -22.06 2.12
CA ASP A 254 -2.27 -22.51 3.42
C ASP A 254 -2.30 -21.43 4.51
N ALA A 255 -2.64 -20.20 4.14
CA ALA A 255 -2.76 -19.10 5.08
C ALA A 255 -4.19 -18.96 5.60
N VAL A 256 -4.34 -18.90 6.92
CA VAL A 256 -5.57 -18.51 7.60
C VAL A 256 -5.26 -17.26 8.44
N GLY A 257 -6.20 -16.33 8.48
CA GLY A 257 -6.13 -15.13 9.29
C GLY A 257 -7.30 -15.05 10.26
N ILE A 258 -7.04 -14.77 11.53
CA ILE A 258 -8.09 -14.49 12.51
C ILE A 258 -8.02 -13.03 12.92
N GLY A 259 -9.02 -12.23 12.57
CA GLY A 259 -9.11 -10.85 13.02
C GLY A 259 -9.31 -10.77 14.53
N VAL A 260 -8.50 -10.00 15.25
CA VAL A 260 -8.60 -9.84 16.69
C VAL A 260 -8.50 -8.36 17.05
N GLN A 261 -9.42 -7.89 17.90
CA GLN A 261 -9.43 -6.54 18.45
C GLN A 261 -9.10 -6.57 19.94
N CYS A 262 -8.22 -5.67 20.39
CA CYS A 262 -7.94 -5.48 21.81
C CYS A 262 -8.84 -4.43 22.45
N LEU A 263 -9.56 -4.83 23.50
CA LEU A 263 -10.46 -3.98 24.29
C LEU A 263 -9.94 -3.74 25.72
N ASP A 264 -8.73 -4.19 26.05
CA ASP A 264 -8.07 -3.90 27.33
C ASP A 264 -7.28 -2.59 27.24
N PHE A 265 -8.00 -1.48 27.38
CA PHE A 265 -7.45 -0.13 27.30
C PHE A 265 -7.40 0.59 28.67
N GLU A 266 -7.59 -0.15 29.76
CA GLU A 266 -7.67 0.41 31.10
C GLU A 266 -6.33 0.39 31.87
N ARG A 267 -5.55 -0.68 31.70
CA ARG A 267 -4.34 -0.89 32.50
C ARG A 267 -3.16 -0.18 31.87
N ARG A 268 -2.64 0.84 32.56
CA ARG A 268 -1.58 1.76 32.11
C ARG A 268 -0.31 1.07 31.56
N THR A 269 -0.03 -0.17 31.95
CA THR A 269 1.14 -0.96 31.53
C THR A 269 0.84 -2.42 31.19
N GLU A 270 -0.43 -2.87 31.27
CA GLU A 270 -0.81 -4.29 31.14
C GLU A 270 -1.85 -4.58 30.04
N GLY A 271 -2.33 -3.56 29.31
CA GLY A 271 -3.34 -3.74 28.25
C GLY A 271 -2.82 -4.38 26.95
N TYR A 272 -1.56 -4.81 26.93
CA TYR A 272 -0.96 -5.50 25.79
C TYR A 272 -1.12 -7.00 25.96
N TRP A 273 -1.57 -7.65 24.90
CA TRP A 273 -1.81 -9.09 24.88
C TRP A 273 -1.04 -9.73 23.73
N SER A 274 -0.61 -10.98 23.91
CA SER A 274 0.03 -11.77 22.88
C SER A 274 -0.76 -13.05 22.64
N VAL A 275 -1.05 -13.37 21.38
CA VAL A 275 -1.47 -14.72 21.01
C VAL A 275 -0.23 -15.58 20.93
N VAL A 276 -0.11 -16.56 21.83
CA VAL A 276 1.11 -17.40 21.98
C VAL A 276 0.91 -18.81 21.44
N ARG A 277 -0.33 -19.24 21.21
CA ARG A 277 -0.65 -20.54 20.63
C ARG A 277 -2.00 -20.50 19.91
N ALA A 278 -2.14 -21.30 18.86
CA ALA A 278 -3.40 -21.60 18.21
C ALA A 278 -3.58 -23.13 18.08
N ARG A 279 -4.82 -23.62 18.16
CA ARG A 279 -5.18 -25.02 17.87
C ARG A 279 -6.64 -25.13 17.42
N LEU A 280 -7.00 -26.23 16.77
CA LEU A 280 -8.41 -26.54 16.50
C LEU A 280 -9.13 -26.94 17.78
N ALA A 281 -10.34 -26.42 17.97
CA ALA A 281 -11.20 -26.82 19.07
C ALA A 281 -11.84 -28.20 18.79
N PRO A 282 -12.27 -28.94 19.83
CA PRO A 282 -13.07 -30.15 19.64
C PRO A 282 -14.34 -29.86 18.84
N SER A 283 -14.60 -30.66 17.81
CA SER A 283 -15.75 -30.57 16.91
C SER A 283 -16.70 -31.77 17.11
N SER A 284 -18.00 -31.54 16.95
CA SER A 284 -19.02 -32.62 16.96
C SER A 284 -18.92 -33.52 15.73
N THR A 285 -18.50 -32.96 14.59
CA THR A 285 -18.18 -33.71 13.37
C THR A 285 -16.69 -34.08 13.38
N PRO A 286 -16.31 -35.35 13.16
CA PRO A 286 -14.91 -35.77 13.13
C PRO A 286 -14.10 -35.00 12.09
N LEU A 287 -13.07 -34.28 12.55
CA LEU A 287 -12.11 -33.62 11.67
C LEU A 287 -11.05 -34.63 11.19
N PRO A 288 -10.44 -34.42 10.01
CA PRO A 288 -9.33 -35.25 9.56
C PRO A 288 -8.17 -35.24 10.58
N PRO A 289 -7.55 -36.40 10.89
CA PRO A 289 -6.50 -36.50 11.92
C PRO A 289 -5.30 -35.57 11.72
N SER A 290 -4.95 -35.29 10.46
CA SER A 290 -3.84 -34.40 10.13
C SER A 290 -4.21 -32.92 10.07
N LEU A 291 -5.51 -32.59 10.08
CA LEU A 291 -5.97 -31.21 10.00
C LEU A 291 -5.51 -30.45 11.24
N SER A 292 -4.73 -29.39 11.06
CA SER A 292 -4.20 -28.60 12.17
C SER A 292 -4.03 -27.13 11.80
N VAL A 293 -4.00 -26.29 12.83
CA VAL A 293 -3.64 -24.88 12.73
C VAL A 293 -2.51 -24.56 13.69
N ALA A 294 -1.58 -23.70 13.27
CA ALA A 294 -0.47 -23.25 14.09
C ALA A 294 -0.14 -21.78 13.80
N LEU A 295 0.42 -21.06 14.77
CA LEU A 295 0.94 -19.70 14.53
C LEU A 295 2.04 -19.74 13.48
N LEU A 296 2.07 -18.74 12.61
CA LEU A 296 3.15 -18.55 11.66
C LEU A 296 4.50 -18.44 12.39
N ASP A 297 5.46 -19.26 11.97
CA ASP A 297 6.82 -19.39 12.54
C ASP A 297 6.86 -19.67 14.05
N GLU A 298 5.75 -20.15 14.64
CA GLU A 298 5.57 -20.32 16.09
C GLU A 298 5.83 -19.03 16.91
N MET A 299 5.73 -17.86 16.26
CA MET A 299 6.03 -16.57 16.88
C MET A 299 4.78 -15.97 17.54
N PRO A 300 4.88 -15.47 18.79
CA PRO A 300 3.79 -14.75 19.43
C PRO A 300 3.41 -13.47 18.68
N VAL A 301 2.12 -13.18 18.63
CA VAL A 301 1.58 -11.96 17.99
C VAL A 301 1.02 -11.01 19.03
N ARG A 302 1.76 -9.93 19.29
CA ARG A 302 1.39 -8.88 20.25
C ARG A 302 0.33 -7.93 19.69
N ILE A 303 -0.67 -7.58 20.47
CA ILE A 303 -1.76 -6.68 20.12
C ILE A 303 -1.78 -5.56 21.15
N ALA A 304 -1.62 -4.32 20.68
CA ALA A 304 -1.67 -3.14 21.53
C ALA A 304 -3.12 -2.81 21.95
N PRO A 305 -3.34 -2.08 23.06
CA PRO A 305 -4.65 -1.54 23.41
C PRO A 305 -5.31 -0.84 22.22
N THR A 306 -6.61 -1.06 22.01
CA THR A 306 -7.42 -0.52 20.90
C THR A 306 -7.04 -0.97 19.48
N GLN A 307 -5.93 -1.70 19.31
CA GLN A 307 -5.48 -2.17 18.01
C GLN A 307 -6.35 -3.34 17.50
N THR A 308 -6.57 -3.37 16.18
CA THR A 308 -7.07 -4.54 15.47
C THR A 308 -5.92 -5.15 14.67
N ARG A 309 -5.71 -6.47 14.76
CA ARG A 309 -4.69 -7.21 14.01
C ARG A 309 -5.27 -8.49 13.41
N ILE A 310 -4.64 -9.04 12.38
CA ILE A 310 -4.99 -10.36 11.82
C ILE A 310 -3.93 -11.35 12.27
N ILE A 311 -4.30 -12.33 13.08
CA ILE A 311 -3.41 -13.37 13.57
C ILE A 311 -3.10 -14.36 12.43
N PRO A 312 -1.84 -14.48 12.00
CA PRO A 312 -1.44 -15.38 10.93
C PRO A 312 -1.29 -16.81 11.41
N LEU A 313 -2.05 -17.71 10.78
CA LEU A 313 -2.07 -19.14 11.07
C LEU A 313 -1.76 -19.96 9.82
N TRP A 314 -0.89 -20.95 9.96
CA TRP A 314 -0.78 -22.05 9.01
C TRP A 314 -2.00 -22.95 9.14
N LEU A 315 -2.56 -23.37 8.00
CA LEU A 315 -3.54 -24.44 7.91
C LEU A 315 -2.89 -25.63 7.20
N TYR A 316 -2.81 -26.77 7.88
CA TYR A 316 -2.19 -27.98 7.37
C TYR A 316 -3.20 -29.12 7.31
N ILE A 317 -3.15 -29.91 6.23
CA ILE A 317 -3.83 -31.19 6.07
C ILE A 317 -2.99 -32.08 5.14
N SER A 318 -2.86 -33.36 5.47
CA SER A 318 -2.14 -34.35 4.68
C SER A 318 -2.77 -34.59 3.30
N SER A 319 -1.94 -34.91 2.31
CA SER A 319 -2.32 -35.07 0.90
C SER A 319 -3.43 -36.10 0.62
N GLY A 320 -3.56 -37.12 1.46
CA GLY A 320 -4.57 -38.18 1.35
C GLY A 320 -5.89 -37.89 2.06
N GLU A 321 -5.96 -36.85 2.89
CA GLU A 321 -7.14 -36.52 3.68
C GLU A 321 -7.97 -35.41 3.03
N ARG A 322 -9.25 -35.33 3.44
CA ARG A 322 -10.22 -34.35 2.90
C ARG A 322 -11.06 -33.84 4.04
N ILE A 323 -11.28 -32.53 4.07
CA ILE A 323 -12.29 -31.90 4.92
C ILE A 323 -13.66 -32.30 4.36
N PRO A 324 -14.50 -33.01 5.13
CA PRO A 324 -15.84 -33.40 4.69
C PRO A 324 -16.73 -32.19 4.38
N ALA A 325 -17.64 -32.34 3.42
CA ALA A 325 -18.51 -31.23 2.97
C ALA A 325 -19.53 -30.76 4.02
N ASP A 326 -19.83 -31.60 5.01
CA ASP A 326 -20.68 -31.30 6.17
C ASP A 326 -19.93 -30.56 7.30
N VAL A 327 -18.60 -30.40 7.19
CA VAL A 327 -17.84 -29.47 8.04
C VAL A 327 -17.96 -28.07 7.44
N GLU A 328 -18.91 -27.29 7.95
CA GLU A 328 -19.21 -25.93 7.44
C GLU A 328 -18.41 -24.84 8.15
N GLN A 329 -17.71 -25.14 9.25
CA GLN A 329 -16.92 -24.18 10.01
C GLN A 329 -15.76 -24.86 10.74
N LEU A 330 -14.70 -24.08 11.03
CA LEU A 330 -13.60 -24.46 11.91
C LEU A 330 -13.60 -23.58 13.15
N ASP A 331 -13.66 -24.20 14.32
CA ASP A 331 -13.44 -23.51 15.58
C ASP A 331 -11.96 -23.57 15.94
N VAL A 332 -11.37 -22.39 16.17
CA VAL A 332 -9.96 -22.22 16.53
C VAL A 332 -9.88 -21.63 17.93
N GLU A 333 -9.10 -22.25 18.80
CA GLU A 333 -8.74 -21.75 20.12
C GLU A 333 -7.40 -21.02 20.06
N LEU A 334 -7.41 -19.75 20.41
CA LEU A 334 -6.23 -18.90 20.54
C LEU A 334 -5.88 -18.75 22.03
N THR A 335 -4.71 -19.22 22.45
CA THR A 335 -4.21 -18.97 23.80
C THR A 335 -3.57 -17.59 23.86
N CYS A 336 -4.10 -16.74 24.74
CA CYS A 336 -3.74 -15.35 24.90
C CYS A 336 -3.06 -15.14 26.26
N ALA A 337 -1.91 -14.48 26.26
CA ALA A 337 -1.16 -14.14 27.45
C ALA A 337 -0.98 -12.61 27.56
N PRO A 338 -1.01 -12.02 28.76
CA PRO A 338 -0.62 -10.62 28.93
C PRO A 338 0.86 -10.45 28.58
N LEU A 339 1.27 -9.19 28.34
CA LEU A 339 2.59 -8.81 27.86
C LEU A 339 3.74 -9.61 28.50
N THR A 340 4.28 -10.56 27.74
CA THR A 340 5.61 -11.12 27.94
C THR A 340 6.60 -10.45 26.98
N PRO A 341 7.90 -10.35 27.34
CA PRO A 341 8.95 -9.92 26.43
C PRO A 341 8.91 -10.75 25.13
N LEU A 342 9.28 -10.16 23.98
CA LEU A 342 9.32 -10.79 22.64
C LEU A 342 10.40 -11.91 22.51
N CYS A 343 10.65 -12.68 23.56
CA CYS A 343 11.60 -13.80 23.56
C CYS A 343 10.94 -15.08 23.05
N GLN A 344 11.69 -15.90 22.31
CA GLN A 344 11.33 -17.30 22.09
C GLN A 344 11.20 -18.00 23.45
N PRO A 345 10.10 -18.72 23.74
CA PRO A 345 10.08 -19.60 24.91
C PRO A 345 11.10 -20.71 24.70
N THR A 346 12.07 -20.85 25.60
CA THR A 346 12.91 -22.06 25.63
C THR A 346 12.04 -23.25 26.04
N MET A 347 12.28 -24.42 25.44
CA MET A 347 11.51 -25.66 25.71
C MET A 347 11.43 -26.04 27.21
N GLU A 348 12.31 -25.52 28.06
CA GLU A 348 12.29 -25.73 29.51
C GLU A 348 11.19 -24.93 30.25
N GLN A 349 10.70 -23.80 29.70
CA GLN A 349 9.65 -23.00 30.35
C GLN A 349 8.24 -23.56 30.11
N VAL A 350 8.06 -24.41 29.11
CA VAL A 350 6.78 -25.07 28.82
C VAL A 350 6.64 -26.40 29.58
N SER A 351 7.74 -26.98 30.06
CA SER A 351 7.78 -28.30 30.69
C SER A 351 7.82 -28.29 32.23
N SER A 352 8.04 -27.14 32.87
CA SER A 352 8.07 -27.04 34.35
C SER A 352 6.70 -26.94 35.02
N CYS A 353 5.60 -26.91 34.27
CA CYS A 353 4.24 -26.90 34.83
C CYS A 353 3.77 -28.26 35.38
N THR A 354 4.64 -29.27 35.51
CA THR A 354 4.20 -30.60 36.01
C THR A 354 4.67 -30.98 37.40
N HIS A 355 5.80 -30.53 37.96
CA HIS A 355 6.15 -30.86 39.36
C HIS A 355 7.13 -29.85 39.99
N GLY A 356 6.69 -29.15 41.05
CA GLY A 356 7.59 -28.42 41.94
C GLY A 356 6.98 -27.19 42.61
N ASN A 357 6.93 -27.20 43.95
CA ASN A 357 6.39 -26.13 44.83
C ASN A 357 7.20 -24.82 44.75
N ALA A 358 6.97 -24.01 43.71
CA ALA A 358 7.25 -22.58 43.70
C ALA A 358 5.92 -21.82 43.63
N GLN A 359 5.73 -20.84 44.52
CA GLN A 359 4.57 -19.95 44.54
C GLN A 359 4.41 -19.29 43.14
N PRO A 360 3.28 -19.51 42.43
CA PRO A 360 3.11 -19.02 41.08
C PRO A 360 2.75 -17.53 41.10
N VAL A 361 3.51 -16.71 40.38
CA VAL A 361 3.00 -15.41 39.92
C VAL A 361 1.98 -15.72 38.82
N THR A 362 0.71 -15.91 39.20
CA THR A 362 -0.40 -16.16 38.28
C THR A 362 -0.78 -14.86 37.57
N GLN A 363 -0.15 -14.57 36.43
CA GLN A 363 -0.78 -13.73 35.40
C GLN A 363 -1.55 -14.66 34.47
N SER A 364 -2.88 -14.70 34.60
CA SER A 364 -3.74 -15.70 33.96
C SER A 364 -3.81 -15.51 32.44
N THR A 365 -3.36 -16.54 31.70
CA THR A 365 -3.69 -16.70 30.29
C THR A 365 -5.19 -16.97 30.13
N PHE A 366 -5.74 -16.68 28.95
CA PHE A 366 -7.11 -17.08 28.60
C PHE A 366 -7.17 -17.63 27.17
N VAL A 367 -8.27 -18.30 26.82
CA VAL A 367 -8.50 -18.83 25.47
C VAL A 367 -9.60 -18.04 24.78
N LEU A 368 -9.28 -17.42 23.65
CA LEU A 368 -10.26 -16.83 22.74
C LEU A 368 -10.66 -17.90 21.71
N ARG A 369 -11.95 -18.25 21.65
CA ARG A 369 -12.48 -19.14 20.61
C ARG A 369 -12.97 -18.29 19.43
N ALA A 370 -12.52 -18.63 18.22
CA ALA A 370 -12.89 -17.99 16.97
C ALA A 370 -13.48 -19.02 16.02
N THR A 371 -14.64 -18.72 15.43
CA THR A 371 -15.33 -19.61 14.50
C THR A 371 -15.15 -19.10 13.07
N LEU A 372 -14.58 -19.93 12.20
CA LEU A 372 -14.28 -19.59 10.81
C LEU A 372 -15.19 -20.34 9.84
N PRO A 373 -16.04 -19.66 9.07
CA PRO A 373 -16.92 -20.33 8.11
C PRO A 373 -16.12 -20.89 6.93
N LEU A 374 -16.39 -22.14 6.55
CA LEU A 374 -15.83 -22.80 5.38
C LEU A 374 -16.77 -22.67 4.18
N THR A 375 -16.18 -22.48 3.01
CA THR A 375 -16.91 -22.53 1.73
C THR A 375 -16.34 -23.66 0.90
N HIS A 376 -17.15 -24.70 0.69
CA HIS A 376 -16.80 -25.85 -0.14
C HIS A 376 -17.12 -25.60 -1.60
N VAL A 377 -16.16 -25.91 -2.47
CA VAL A 377 -16.26 -25.73 -3.91
C VAL A 377 -15.89 -27.05 -4.60
N PRO A 378 -16.69 -27.54 -5.56
CA PRO A 378 -16.32 -28.74 -6.31
C PRO A 378 -15.08 -28.51 -7.18
N LEU A 379 -14.37 -29.58 -7.51
CA LEU A 379 -13.29 -29.51 -8.51
C LEU A 379 -13.86 -29.00 -9.84
N TRP A 380 -13.17 -28.07 -10.48
CA TRP A 380 -13.61 -27.49 -11.76
C TRP A 380 -13.47 -28.51 -12.91
N THR A 381 -14.34 -28.38 -13.91
CA THR A 381 -14.31 -29.16 -15.15
C THR A 381 -14.17 -28.25 -16.36
N GLN A 382 -14.12 -28.82 -17.57
CA GLN A 382 -14.09 -28.05 -18.81
C GLN A 382 -15.30 -27.11 -18.97
N GLU A 383 -16.46 -27.52 -18.46
CA GLU A 383 -17.73 -26.80 -18.60
C GLU A 383 -18.11 -26.03 -17.33
N LYS A 384 -17.89 -26.62 -16.15
CA LYS A 384 -18.33 -26.05 -14.86
C LYS A 384 -17.16 -25.48 -14.08
N HIS A 385 -17.34 -24.28 -13.55
CA HIS A 385 -16.41 -23.63 -12.63
C HIS A 385 -17.14 -22.57 -11.82
N VAL A 386 -16.53 -22.19 -10.70
CA VAL A 386 -16.82 -20.95 -9.97
C VAL A 386 -15.49 -20.25 -9.69
N PRO A 387 -15.49 -18.93 -9.44
CA PRO A 387 -14.31 -18.27 -8.88
C PRO A 387 -13.90 -18.93 -7.55
N ILE A 388 -12.60 -19.19 -7.39
CA ILE A 388 -12.04 -19.82 -6.19
C ILE A 388 -11.31 -18.77 -5.38
N ARG A 389 -11.62 -18.66 -4.08
CA ARG A 389 -10.85 -17.84 -3.15
C ARG A 389 -9.64 -18.63 -2.69
N ALA A 390 -8.47 -18.11 -3.02
CA ALA A 390 -7.19 -18.59 -2.54
C ALA A 390 -6.70 -17.72 -1.37
N SER A 391 -5.78 -18.25 -0.57
CA SER A 391 -5.10 -17.47 0.47
C SER A 391 -3.60 -17.76 0.52
N TYR A 392 -2.82 -16.76 0.95
CA TYR A 392 -1.37 -16.84 1.13
C TYR A 392 -0.89 -15.80 2.14
N PHE A 393 0.37 -15.87 2.57
CA PHE A 393 1.00 -14.85 3.40
C PHE A 393 1.68 -13.79 2.52
N PHE A 394 1.06 -12.62 2.39
CA PHE A 394 1.71 -11.44 1.80
C PHE A 394 2.85 -10.99 2.69
N ALA A 395 3.98 -10.58 2.08
CA ALA A 395 5.18 -10.15 2.80
C ALA A 395 5.54 -11.13 3.94
N LYS A 396 5.47 -12.44 3.60
CA LYS A 396 5.73 -13.60 4.46
C LYS A 396 4.89 -13.71 5.74
N SER A 397 4.00 -12.76 6.04
CA SER A 397 3.43 -12.60 7.39
C SER A 397 1.94 -12.28 7.42
N MET A 398 1.40 -11.60 6.41
CA MET A 398 0.04 -11.07 6.43
C MET A 398 -0.91 -11.99 5.64
N PRO A 399 -1.82 -12.72 6.29
CA PRO A 399 -2.79 -13.55 5.57
C PRO A 399 -3.61 -12.69 4.62
N THR A 400 -3.62 -13.08 3.35
CA THR A 400 -4.23 -12.30 2.27
C THR A 400 -4.99 -13.24 1.35
N GLY A 401 -6.21 -12.85 0.99
CA GLY A 401 -7.03 -13.57 0.02
C GLY A 401 -6.82 -13.04 -1.40
N PHE A 402 -7.10 -13.87 -2.40
CA PHE A 402 -7.30 -13.44 -3.79
C PHE A 402 -8.27 -14.38 -4.50
N LEU A 403 -8.82 -13.96 -5.64
CA LEU A 403 -9.68 -14.82 -6.45
C LEU A 403 -8.94 -15.38 -7.66
N VAL A 404 -9.33 -16.58 -8.10
CA VAL A 404 -8.88 -17.15 -9.37
C VAL A 404 -10.02 -17.75 -10.17
N LYS A 405 -9.93 -17.69 -11.50
CA LYS A 405 -10.68 -18.56 -12.41
C LYS A 405 -9.77 -19.65 -12.96
N PRO A 406 -10.15 -20.93 -12.80
CA PRO A 406 -9.35 -22.02 -13.33
C PRO A 406 -9.44 -22.14 -14.86
N PRO A 407 -8.40 -22.65 -15.53
CA PRO A 407 -8.43 -22.95 -16.96
C PRO A 407 -9.46 -24.05 -17.28
N LYS A 408 -9.90 -24.13 -18.54
CA LYS A 408 -10.84 -25.17 -19.01
C LYS A 408 -10.17 -26.55 -19.15
N ALA A 409 -8.88 -26.59 -19.48
CA ALA A 409 -8.13 -27.82 -19.72
C ALA A 409 -6.83 -27.86 -18.90
N ALA A 410 -6.26 -29.05 -18.73
CA ALA A 410 -4.95 -29.22 -18.11
C ALA A 410 -3.85 -28.77 -19.09
N PHE A 411 -2.70 -28.35 -18.57
CA PHE A 411 -1.59 -27.90 -19.43
C PHE A 411 -0.90 -29.05 -20.14
N GLY A 412 -0.97 -30.27 -19.58
CA GLY A 412 -0.49 -31.51 -20.22
C GLY A 412 -1.25 -31.92 -21.48
N ASP A 413 -2.44 -31.35 -21.75
CA ASP A 413 -3.21 -31.59 -22.98
C ASP A 413 -2.68 -30.77 -24.18
N THR A 414 -1.49 -30.19 -24.08
CA THR A 414 -0.85 -29.35 -25.13
C THR A 414 -0.04 -30.15 -26.16
N LEU A 415 -0.30 -31.45 -26.30
CA LEU A 415 0.18 -32.20 -27.46
C LEU A 415 -0.49 -31.64 -28.73
N VAL A 416 0.17 -30.68 -29.36
CA VAL A 416 0.01 -30.45 -30.80
C VAL A 416 0.22 -31.81 -31.47
N PRO A 417 -0.74 -32.34 -32.24
CA PRO A 417 -0.57 -33.64 -32.88
C PRO A 417 0.73 -33.63 -33.71
N GLY A 418 1.74 -34.42 -33.29
CA GLY A 418 2.99 -34.60 -34.03
C GLY A 418 4.31 -34.16 -33.37
N GLN A 419 4.37 -33.76 -32.10
CA GLN A 419 5.66 -33.58 -31.38
C GLN A 419 5.90 -34.67 -30.31
N PRO A 420 7.16 -35.14 -30.14
CA PRO A 420 7.51 -36.23 -29.24
C PRO A 420 7.37 -35.87 -27.75
N ASP A 421 7.05 -36.88 -26.93
CA ASP A 421 6.65 -36.85 -25.51
C ASP A 421 7.67 -36.28 -24.49
N ASN A 422 8.73 -35.60 -24.93
CA ASN A 422 9.82 -35.12 -24.08
C ASN A 422 9.81 -33.59 -23.89
N ILE A 423 8.63 -32.97 -23.90
CA ILE A 423 8.48 -31.52 -23.70
C ILE A 423 8.45 -31.20 -22.20
N ASP A 424 9.44 -30.44 -21.78
CA ASP A 424 9.48 -29.68 -20.54
C ASP A 424 8.18 -28.87 -20.37
N THR A 425 7.34 -29.25 -19.41
CA THR A 425 6.01 -28.64 -19.14
C THR A 425 6.09 -27.16 -18.80
N SER A 426 7.27 -26.63 -18.47
CA SER A 426 7.53 -25.19 -18.32
C SER A 426 7.52 -24.40 -19.65
N LYS A 427 7.43 -25.10 -20.80
CA LYS A 427 7.48 -24.53 -22.16
C LYS A 427 6.16 -24.59 -22.94
N CYS A 428 5.05 -24.96 -22.30
CA CYS A 428 3.74 -24.91 -22.94
C CYS A 428 3.42 -23.46 -23.37
N ARG A 429 3.26 -23.19 -24.67
CA ARG A 429 2.75 -21.88 -25.14
C ARG A 429 1.27 -21.78 -24.75
N GLY A 430 0.86 -20.64 -24.17
CA GLY A 430 -0.56 -20.39 -23.90
C GLY A 430 -0.99 -20.47 -22.44
N ASN A 431 -0.06 -20.65 -21.49
CA ASN A 431 -0.36 -20.80 -20.07
C ASN A 431 0.04 -19.61 -19.20
N GLU A 432 0.51 -18.52 -19.80
CA GLU A 432 0.80 -17.28 -19.10
C GLU A 432 -0.47 -16.77 -18.39
N PRO A 433 -0.48 -16.63 -17.05
CA PRO A 433 -1.66 -16.18 -16.32
C PRO A 433 -2.11 -14.78 -16.74
N ILE A 434 -3.42 -14.56 -16.73
CA ILE A 434 -4.01 -13.22 -16.86
C ILE A 434 -4.13 -12.64 -15.46
N LEU A 435 -3.43 -11.54 -15.19
CA LEU A 435 -3.51 -10.80 -13.94
C LEU A 435 -4.49 -9.64 -14.13
N ALA A 436 -5.66 -9.72 -13.47
CA ALA A 436 -6.82 -8.86 -13.68
C ALA A 436 -7.07 -7.93 -12.49
N LEU A 437 -6.73 -6.66 -12.67
CA LEU A 437 -6.80 -5.60 -11.65
C LEU A 437 -8.17 -4.93 -11.64
N HIS A 438 -8.83 -4.87 -10.48
CA HIS A 438 -10.16 -4.28 -10.34
C HIS A 438 -10.15 -2.75 -10.25
N GLY A 439 -11.33 -2.15 -10.48
CA GLY A 439 -11.56 -0.71 -10.27
C GLY A 439 -11.62 -0.31 -8.79
N ALA A 440 -11.68 0.98 -8.53
CA ALA A 440 -11.80 1.51 -7.17
C ALA A 440 -13.15 1.14 -6.53
N GLY A 441 -13.14 0.78 -5.24
CA GLY A 441 -14.34 0.39 -4.48
C GLY A 441 -14.87 -1.01 -4.78
N VAL A 442 -14.10 -1.85 -5.47
CA VAL A 442 -14.52 -3.22 -5.81
C VAL A 442 -14.00 -4.20 -4.77
N ASP A 443 -14.87 -4.65 -3.85
CA ASP A 443 -14.58 -5.82 -3.01
C ASP A 443 -14.80 -7.10 -3.81
N ILE A 444 -13.72 -7.64 -4.37
CA ILE A 444 -13.74 -8.85 -5.20
C ILE A 444 -14.37 -10.06 -4.48
N PHE A 445 -14.42 -10.07 -3.15
CA PHE A 445 -14.97 -11.18 -2.39
C PHE A 445 -16.47 -11.10 -2.17
N ALA A 446 -17.02 -9.88 -2.14
CA ALA A 446 -18.44 -9.62 -1.92
C ALA A 446 -19.20 -9.37 -3.24
N GLN A 447 -18.51 -8.88 -4.26
CA GLN A 447 -19.10 -8.43 -5.52
C GLN A 447 -18.75 -9.38 -6.68
N THR A 448 -19.74 -10.06 -7.25
CA THR A 448 -19.50 -11.08 -8.30
C THR A 448 -19.29 -10.51 -9.70
N PHE A 449 -19.70 -9.26 -9.94
CA PHE A 449 -19.66 -8.69 -11.30
C PHE A 449 -18.23 -8.63 -11.87
N TRP A 450 -17.22 -8.38 -11.03
CA TRP A 450 -15.83 -8.32 -11.46
C TRP A 450 -15.35 -9.67 -11.99
N PRO A 451 -15.38 -10.78 -11.20
CA PRO A 451 -15.06 -12.08 -11.76
C PRO A 451 -15.94 -12.40 -12.97
N ASP A 452 -17.26 -12.17 -12.93
CA ASP A 452 -18.17 -12.52 -14.04
C ASP A 452 -17.80 -11.85 -15.37
N SER A 453 -17.24 -10.63 -15.34
CA SER A 453 -16.76 -9.88 -16.51
C SER A 453 -15.47 -10.40 -17.18
N LEU A 454 -14.82 -11.41 -16.60
CA LEU A 454 -13.52 -11.91 -17.09
C LEU A 454 -13.67 -13.25 -17.84
N LEU A 455 -13.07 -13.34 -19.03
CA LEU A 455 -13.12 -14.53 -19.88
C LEU A 455 -12.29 -15.69 -19.33
N ARG A 456 -12.93 -16.83 -19.05
CA ARG A 456 -12.23 -18.08 -18.69
C ARG A 456 -11.45 -18.61 -19.90
N GLN A 457 -10.14 -18.80 -19.73
CA GLN A 457 -9.25 -19.26 -20.78
C GLN A 457 -9.13 -20.79 -20.86
N LYS A 458 -8.67 -21.28 -22.02
CA LYS A 458 -8.47 -22.72 -22.24
C LYS A 458 -7.32 -23.27 -21.39
N TYR A 459 -6.18 -22.59 -21.40
CA TYR A 459 -4.93 -23.04 -20.77
C TYR A 459 -4.29 -22.00 -19.84
N ALA A 460 -5.00 -20.92 -19.47
CA ALA A 460 -4.47 -19.90 -18.57
C ALA A 460 -5.40 -19.68 -17.37
N TRP A 461 -4.79 -19.40 -16.22
CA TRP A 461 -5.49 -18.91 -15.04
C TRP A 461 -5.84 -17.43 -15.20
N VAL A 462 -6.98 -17.02 -14.67
CA VAL A 462 -7.26 -15.59 -14.42
C VAL A 462 -7.08 -15.35 -12.93
N VAL A 463 -6.16 -14.48 -12.57
CA VAL A 463 -5.80 -14.14 -11.19
C VAL A 463 -6.32 -12.75 -10.89
N MET A 464 -7.09 -12.61 -9.81
CA MET A 464 -7.74 -11.37 -9.39
C MET A 464 -7.25 -11.03 -7.98
N PRO A 465 -6.19 -10.21 -7.86
CA PRO A 465 -5.68 -9.76 -6.57
C PRO A 465 -6.65 -8.78 -5.92
N GLN A 466 -6.59 -8.68 -4.60
CA GLN A 466 -7.31 -7.65 -3.83
C GLN A 466 -6.60 -6.30 -3.90
N GLY A 467 -5.29 -6.25 -4.22
CA GLY A 467 -4.54 -5.00 -4.20
C GLY A 467 -4.40 -4.44 -2.79
N ARG A 468 -4.41 -5.34 -1.79
CA ARG A 468 -4.58 -5.08 -0.34
C ARG A 468 -6.00 -4.70 0.11
N THR A 469 -6.65 -3.74 -0.53
CA THR A 469 -8.02 -3.27 -0.21
C THR A 469 -8.81 -2.96 -1.48
N SER A 470 -10.13 -2.78 -1.39
CA SER A 470 -10.99 -2.48 -2.56
C SER A 470 -10.63 -1.17 -3.29
N TRP A 471 -9.81 -0.31 -2.68
CA TRP A 471 -9.23 0.90 -3.28
C TRP A 471 -7.73 0.79 -3.54
N GLY A 472 -7.00 0.04 -2.70
CA GLY A 472 -5.55 -0.09 -2.74
C GLY A 472 -4.82 1.25 -2.66
N LEU A 473 -3.56 1.25 -3.07
CA LEU A 473 -2.74 2.46 -3.25
C LEU A 473 -2.65 2.80 -4.76
N ASP A 474 -3.80 2.90 -5.45
CA ASP A 474 -3.88 3.07 -6.92
C ASP A 474 -2.99 2.05 -7.68
N TRP A 475 -2.96 0.81 -7.18
CA TRP A 475 -2.10 -0.27 -7.65
C TRP A 475 -0.58 -0.03 -7.54
N HIS A 476 -0.11 1.04 -6.89
CA HIS A 476 1.31 1.31 -6.61
C HIS A 476 1.81 0.56 -5.36
N GLY A 477 3.13 0.56 -5.16
CA GLY A 477 3.78 0.08 -3.93
C GLY A 477 3.27 -1.30 -3.44
N PRO A 478 2.68 -1.41 -2.24
CA PRO A 478 2.19 -2.68 -1.69
C PRO A 478 1.09 -3.32 -2.55
N SER A 479 0.27 -2.56 -3.27
CA SER A 479 -0.77 -3.11 -4.16
C SER A 479 -0.16 -3.77 -5.41
N THR A 480 0.91 -3.22 -5.99
CA THR A 480 1.67 -3.92 -7.05
C THR A 480 2.33 -5.20 -6.51
N ALA A 481 2.95 -5.11 -5.33
CA ALA A 481 3.60 -6.26 -4.71
C ALA A 481 2.60 -7.40 -4.45
N ASP A 482 1.40 -7.05 -3.97
CA ASP A 482 0.28 -7.97 -3.79
C ASP A 482 -0.10 -8.64 -5.12
N ALA A 483 -0.34 -7.84 -6.16
CA ALA A 483 -0.75 -8.32 -7.47
C ALA A 483 0.23 -9.36 -8.05
N PHE A 484 1.54 -9.09 -8.04
CA PHE A 484 2.52 -10.07 -8.49
C PHE A 484 2.67 -11.26 -7.54
N ALA A 485 2.56 -11.04 -6.22
CA ALA A 485 2.66 -12.11 -5.24
C ALA A 485 1.51 -13.12 -5.36
N THR A 486 0.31 -12.72 -5.78
CA THR A 486 -0.80 -13.66 -6.03
C THR A 486 -0.49 -14.68 -7.13
N VAL A 487 0.26 -14.28 -8.16
CA VAL A 487 0.68 -15.17 -9.25
C VAL A 487 1.69 -16.19 -8.75
N SER A 488 2.69 -15.74 -7.98
CA SER A 488 3.66 -16.62 -7.33
C SER A 488 3.00 -17.53 -6.29
N ALA A 489 2.05 -17.02 -5.52
CA ALA A 489 1.27 -17.79 -4.56
C ALA A 489 0.44 -18.87 -5.26
N LEU A 490 -0.23 -18.54 -6.36
CA LEU A 490 -0.98 -19.51 -7.16
C LEU A 490 -0.05 -20.61 -7.72
N SER A 491 1.09 -20.23 -8.31
CA SER A 491 2.09 -21.19 -8.80
C SER A 491 2.52 -22.15 -7.69
N ARG A 492 2.77 -21.63 -6.49
CA ARG A 492 3.13 -22.41 -5.30
C ARG A 492 1.98 -23.31 -4.84
N ILE A 493 0.75 -22.81 -4.72
CA ILE A 493 -0.43 -23.60 -4.33
C ILE A 493 -0.63 -24.78 -5.29
N LEU A 494 -0.45 -24.56 -6.59
CA LEU A 494 -0.62 -25.58 -7.62
C LEU A 494 0.51 -26.61 -7.64
N SER A 495 1.73 -26.21 -7.27
CA SER A 495 2.93 -27.06 -7.28
C SER A 495 3.16 -27.80 -5.95
N ASN A 496 2.84 -27.16 -4.81
CA ASN A 496 3.06 -27.66 -3.46
C ASN A 496 1.87 -28.46 -2.90
N SER A 497 0.84 -28.77 -3.70
CA SER A 497 -0.12 -29.77 -3.24
C SER A 497 0.66 -31.08 -3.08
N ASP A 498 0.95 -31.52 -1.85
CA ASP A 498 1.64 -32.79 -1.55
C ASP A 498 0.94 -34.01 -2.19
N SER A 499 -0.29 -33.82 -2.68
CA SER A 499 -1.09 -34.78 -3.44
C SER A 499 -0.84 -34.75 -4.96
N GLY A 500 -0.06 -33.80 -5.48
CA GLY A 500 0.05 -33.51 -6.91
C GLY A 500 -1.30 -33.15 -7.57
N ARG A 501 -2.36 -32.92 -6.80
CA ARG A 501 -3.75 -32.89 -7.26
C ARG A 501 -4.01 -31.80 -8.30
N TRP A 502 -3.31 -30.67 -8.17
CA TRP A 502 -3.42 -29.55 -9.11
C TRP A 502 -2.20 -29.40 -10.04
N ALA A 503 -1.21 -30.29 -9.95
CA ALA A 503 0.04 -30.20 -10.69
C ALA A 503 -0.16 -30.14 -12.21
N LYS A 504 -1.20 -30.77 -12.74
CA LYS A 504 -1.54 -30.73 -14.18
C LYS A 504 -1.99 -29.35 -14.69
N TRP A 505 -2.22 -28.39 -13.80
CA TRP A 505 -2.52 -26.98 -14.11
C TRP A 505 -1.47 -26.01 -13.57
N SER A 506 -0.30 -26.51 -13.13
CA SER A 506 0.75 -25.67 -12.54
C SER A 506 1.60 -24.97 -13.60
N PHE A 507 2.16 -23.82 -13.23
CA PHE A 507 3.08 -23.04 -14.06
C PHE A 507 4.23 -22.53 -13.17
N HIS A 508 5.35 -22.14 -13.77
CA HIS A 508 6.52 -21.66 -13.04
C HIS A 508 6.25 -20.27 -12.41
N THR A 509 6.79 -20.01 -11.21
CA THR A 509 6.53 -18.73 -10.50
C THR A 509 7.01 -17.49 -11.28
N ASP A 510 8.06 -17.63 -12.09
CA ASP A 510 8.59 -16.55 -12.94
C ASP A 510 7.90 -16.43 -14.31
N THR A 511 6.76 -17.12 -14.48
CA THR A 511 5.97 -16.98 -15.71
C THR A 511 5.48 -15.54 -15.84
N ARG A 512 5.71 -14.95 -17.01
CA ARG A 512 5.20 -13.61 -17.35
C ARG A 512 3.67 -13.63 -17.35
N VAL A 513 3.06 -12.45 -17.18
CA VAL A 513 1.60 -12.30 -17.14
C VAL A 513 1.09 -11.52 -18.34
N ILE A 514 -0.20 -11.72 -18.66
CA ILE A 514 -0.98 -10.75 -19.42
C ILE A 514 -1.67 -9.85 -18.40
N LEU A 515 -1.44 -8.55 -18.46
CA LEU A 515 -2.07 -7.60 -17.55
C LEU A 515 -3.38 -7.09 -18.14
N THR A 516 -4.43 -7.05 -17.34
CA THR A 516 -5.70 -6.40 -17.70
C THR A 516 -6.29 -5.71 -16.49
N GLY A 517 -7.13 -4.70 -16.71
CA GLY A 517 -7.85 -4.06 -15.63
C GLY A 517 -8.80 -2.98 -16.13
N HIS A 518 -9.69 -2.53 -15.25
CA HIS A 518 -10.68 -1.49 -15.53
C HIS A 518 -10.56 -0.31 -14.56
N SER A 519 -10.78 0.93 -15.03
CA SER A 519 -10.76 2.14 -14.19
C SER A 519 -9.43 2.29 -13.45
N ASN A 520 -9.43 2.31 -12.11
CA ASN A 520 -8.20 2.25 -11.31
C ASN A 520 -7.31 1.05 -11.68
N GLY A 521 -7.89 -0.13 -11.91
CA GLY A 521 -7.16 -1.30 -12.40
C GLY A 521 -6.66 -1.16 -13.84
N GLY A 522 -7.34 -0.36 -14.67
CA GLY A 522 -6.86 0.00 -16.01
C GLY A 522 -5.62 0.89 -15.96
N GLN A 523 -5.63 1.87 -15.04
CA GLN A 523 -4.44 2.67 -14.72
C GLN A 523 -3.32 1.79 -14.15
N GLY A 524 -3.64 0.86 -13.25
CA GLY A 524 -2.71 -0.11 -12.69
C GLY A 524 -2.08 -1.02 -13.74
N ALA A 525 -2.84 -1.41 -14.78
CA ALA A 525 -2.33 -2.21 -15.89
C ALA A 525 -1.28 -1.43 -16.71
N TRP A 526 -1.51 -0.14 -16.97
CA TRP A 526 -0.50 0.74 -17.57
C TRP A 526 0.74 0.90 -16.69
N TYR A 527 0.54 1.13 -15.39
CA TYR A 527 1.61 1.30 -14.42
C TYR A 527 2.50 0.06 -14.35
N MET A 528 1.93 -1.09 -13.99
CA MET A 528 2.69 -2.32 -13.79
C MET A 528 3.39 -2.77 -15.07
N ALA A 529 2.73 -2.64 -16.23
CA ALA A 529 3.33 -3.03 -17.50
C ALA A 529 4.55 -2.17 -17.86
N SER A 530 4.47 -0.86 -17.64
CA SER A 530 5.54 0.06 -18.01
C SER A 530 6.70 0.06 -17.02
N ARG A 531 6.48 -0.30 -15.75
CA ARG A 531 7.54 -0.41 -14.73
C ARG A 531 8.22 -1.77 -14.69
N TRP A 532 7.51 -2.88 -14.94
CA TRP A 532 8.09 -4.24 -14.99
C TRP A 532 7.86 -4.92 -16.35
N PRO A 533 8.34 -4.33 -17.46
CA PRO A 533 7.96 -4.80 -18.79
C PRO A 533 8.42 -6.23 -19.09
N ASP A 534 9.53 -6.70 -18.51
CA ASP A 534 9.96 -8.10 -18.70
C ASP A 534 9.05 -9.13 -18.02
N ARG A 535 8.28 -8.74 -17.00
CA ARG A 535 7.27 -9.60 -16.37
C ARG A 535 5.97 -9.68 -17.16
N VAL A 536 5.85 -8.93 -18.26
CA VAL A 536 4.57 -8.72 -18.96
C VAL A 536 4.68 -9.14 -20.43
N CYS A 537 3.71 -9.95 -20.86
CA CYS A 537 3.56 -10.42 -22.24
C CYS A 537 2.78 -9.43 -23.10
N ALA A 538 1.67 -8.93 -22.59
CA ALA A 538 0.71 -8.07 -23.27
C ALA A 538 -0.15 -7.32 -22.25
N VAL A 539 -0.81 -6.24 -22.67
CA VAL A 539 -1.60 -5.37 -21.79
C VAL A 539 -2.99 -5.12 -22.39
N ILE A 540 -4.04 -5.22 -21.57
CA ILE A 540 -5.43 -4.93 -21.94
C ILE A 540 -6.02 -3.93 -20.92
N PRO A 541 -5.62 -2.65 -20.99
CA PRO A 541 -6.15 -1.62 -20.10
C PRO A 541 -7.52 -1.13 -20.61
N ALA A 542 -8.50 -1.07 -19.71
CA ALA A 542 -9.83 -0.53 -19.98
C ALA A 542 -10.11 0.71 -19.11
N ALA A 543 -10.51 1.82 -19.74
CA ALA A 543 -10.92 3.05 -19.04
C ALA A 543 -9.93 3.54 -17.95
N GLY A 544 -8.62 3.43 -18.18
CA GLY A 544 -7.58 3.79 -17.22
C GLY A 544 -7.16 5.26 -17.34
N TYR A 545 -7.10 5.99 -16.23
CA TYR A 545 -6.61 7.37 -16.22
C TYR A 545 -5.07 7.42 -16.37
N ILE A 546 -4.55 8.54 -16.88
CA ILE A 546 -3.10 8.75 -17.09
C ILE A 546 -2.36 8.84 -15.76
N LYS A 547 -2.78 9.77 -14.92
CA LYS A 547 -2.17 10.10 -13.63
C LYS A 547 -3.11 10.94 -12.78
N SER A 548 -2.87 11.00 -11.47
CA SER A 548 -3.77 11.67 -10.52
C SER A 548 -4.02 13.15 -10.86
N GLN A 549 -2.98 13.85 -11.32
CA GLN A 549 -2.93 15.27 -11.67
C GLN A 549 -3.74 15.59 -12.94
N ALA A 550 -3.86 14.62 -13.85
CA ALA A 550 -4.63 14.75 -15.09
C ALA A 550 -6.03 14.13 -14.96
N TYR A 551 -6.24 13.24 -13.99
CA TYR A 551 -7.55 12.70 -13.67
C TYR A 551 -8.39 13.82 -13.05
N VAL A 552 -8.03 14.27 -11.86
CA VAL A 552 -8.66 15.44 -11.22
C VAL A 552 -7.61 16.54 -11.08
N SER A 553 -7.73 17.58 -11.90
CA SER A 553 -6.75 18.69 -11.97
C SER A 553 -6.49 19.34 -10.62
N TRP A 554 -5.24 19.75 -10.40
CA TRP A 554 -4.78 20.42 -9.16
C TRP A 554 -4.71 21.95 -9.30
N CYS A 555 -5.22 22.50 -10.40
CA CYS A 555 -5.23 23.95 -10.67
C CYS A 555 -5.88 24.77 -9.54
N MET A 556 -6.88 24.20 -8.85
CA MET A 556 -7.62 24.85 -7.75
C MET A 556 -7.01 24.60 -6.36
N SER A 557 -5.78 24.09 -6.28
CA SER A 557 -5.08 23.88 -5.02
C SER A 557 -4.72 25.21 -4.35
N ARG A 558 -4.86 25.27 -3.02
CA ARG A 558 -4.57 26.47 -2.25
C ARG A 558 -3.08 26.81 -2.21
N PHE A 559 -2.20 25.81 -2.12
CA PHE A 559 -0.76 26.03 -2.08
C PHE A 559 -0.21 26.63 -3.38
N ALA A 560 -0.88 26.42 -4.53
CA ALA A 560 -0.44 26.96 -5.82
C ALA A 560 -0.36 28.50 -5.86
N HIS A 561 -1.06 29.19 -4.95
CA HIS A 561 -0.99 30.65 -4.83
C HIS A 561 0.21 31.17 -4.05
N PHE A 562 0.89 30.31 -3.30
CA PHE A 562 1.91 30.71 -2.31
C PHE A 562 3.26 29.99 -2.49
N VAL A 563 3.31 28.93 -3.30
CA VAL A 563 4.49 28.07 -3.42
C VAL A 563 5.58 28.70 -4.29
N ASP A 564 6.83 28.57 -3.87
CA ASP A 564 7.99 28.91 -4.68
C ASP A 564 8.14 27.90 -5.86
N PRO A 565 8.48 28.34 -7.09
CA PRO A 565 8.63 27.43 -8.22
C PRO A 565 9.66 26.31 -8.02
N ALA A 566 10.76 26.56 -7.32
CA ALA A 566 11.77 25.54 -7.05
C ALA A 566 11.27 24.53 -6.02
N LEU A 567 10.62 24.99 -4.95
CA LEU A 567 9.94 24.11 -3.98
C LEU A 567 8.89 23.24 -4.68
N ARG A 568 8.08 23.84 -5.57
CA ARG A 568 7.06 23.12 -6.33
C ARG A 568 7.65 21.96 -7.14
N ALA A 569 8.77 22.19 -7.83
CA ALA A 569 9.46 21.17 -8.60
C ALA A 569 9.98 20.02 -7.72
N VAL A 570 10.53 20.34 -6.54
CA VAL A 570 10.99 19.33 -5.56
C VAL A 570 9.82 18.50 -5.04
N LEU A 571 8.72 19.14 -4.67
CA LEU A 571 7.52 18.45 -4.17
C LEU A 571 6.90 17.55 -5.24
N ASP A 572 6.76 18.03 -6.47
CA ASP A 572 6.18 17.27 -7.59
C ASP A 572 7.06 16.06 -7.99
N SER A 573 8.37 16.10 -7.71
CA SER A 573 9.26 14.96 -7.97
C SER A 573 8.79 13.67 -7.27
N SER A 574 8.15 13.77 -6.10
CA SER A 574 7.63 12.63 -5.33
C SER A 574 6.46 11.89 -5.99
N LEU A 575 5.81 12.52 -6.98
CA LEU A 575 4.66 11.99 -7.71
C LEU A 575 5.03 11.40 -9.07
N THR A 576 6.14 11.86 -9.63
CA THR A 576 6.71 11.38 -10.90
C THR A 576 6.77 9.86 -11.04
N PRO A 577 7.02 9.06 -9.98
CA PRO A 577 7.01 7.59 -10.09
C PRO A 577 5.64 7.02 -10.52
N ASP A 578 4.55 7.76 -10.31
CA ASP A 578 3.16 7.32 -10.55
C ASP A 578 2.61 7.79 -11.92
N ASP A 579 3.34 8.67 -12.61
CA ASP A 579 2.97 9.25 -13.90
C ASP A 579 3.12 8.21 -15.03
N ASN A 580 2.00 7.64 -15.54
CA ASN A 580 2.08 6.57 -16.55
C ASN A 580 2.67 7.04 -17.87
N ASP A 581 2.29 8.23 -18.32
CA ASP A 581 2.71 8.88 -19.56
C ASP A 581 4.23 8.91 -19.74
N LEU A 582 4.99 9.15 -18.67
CA LEU A 582 6.45 9.23 -18.72
C LEU A 582 7.14 7.90 -19.09
N PHE A 583 6.48 6.76 -18.88
CA PHE A 583 7.07 5.42 -19.02
C PHE A 583 6.51 4.63 -20.21
N LEU A 584 5.55 5.17 -20.96
CA LEU A 584 4.92 4.43 -22.07
C LEU A 584 5.91 3.99 -23.15
N GLY A 585 7.06 4.68 -23.30
CA GLY A 585 8.15 4.23 -24.16
C GLY A 585 8.67 2.82 -23.84
N ASN A 586 8.54 2.35 -22.60
CA ASN A 586 8.91 1.00 -22.18
C ASN A 586 7.99 -0.09 -22.78
N LEU A 587 6.82 0.30 -23.32
CA LEU A 587 5.80 -0.60 -23.87
C LEU A 587 5.82 -0.71 -25.40
N VAL A 588 6.71 0.01 -26.10
CA VAL A 588 6.77 0.00 -27.58
C VAL A 588 6.81 -1.43 -28.16
N GLY A 589 7.58 -2.32 -27.53
CA GLY A 589 7.71 -3.72 -27.96
C GLY A 589 6.64 -4.68 -27.44
N LYS A 590 5.56 -4.18 -26.81
CA LYS A 590 4.52 -5.01 -26.18
C LYS A 590 3.18 -4.84 -26.91
N PRO A 591 2.45 -5.94 -27.18
CA PRO A 591 1.07 -5.86 -27.67
C PRO A 591 0.15 -5.19 -26.65
N VAL A 592 -0.62 -4.20 -27.10
CA VAL A 592 -1.62 -3.48 -26.28
C VAL A 592 -2.99 -3.51 -26.95
N LEU A 593 -4.03 -3.87 -26.17
CA LEU A 593 -5.43 -3.70 -26.53
C LEU A 593 -6.11 -2.73 -25.55
N ALA A 594 -6.20 -1.46 -25.92
CA ALA A 594 -6.88 -0.46 -25.10
C ALA A 594 -8.39 -0.43 -25.39
N LEU A 595 -9.20 -0.30 -24.34
CA LEU A 595 -10.66 -0.33 -24.42
C LEU A 595 -11.26 0.85 -23.64
N ASN A 596 -12.33 1.47 -24.15
CA ASN A 596 -13.05 2.53 -23.42
C ASN A 596 -14.54 2.54 -23.81
N GLY A 597 -15.43 2.87 -22.87
CA GLY A 597 -16.78 3.28 -23.24
C GLY A 597 -16.73 4.66 -23.89
N GLY A 598 -17.43 4.87 -25.01
CA GLY A 598 -17.42 6.15 -25.74
C GLY A 598 -18.23 7.27 -25.07
N ALA A 599 -19.09 6.93 -24.10
CA ALA A 599 -19.83 7.85 -23.25
C ALA A 599 -19.38 7.74 -21.78
N ASP A 600 -18.13 7.34 -21.55
CA ASP A 600 -17.52 7.31 -20.22
C ASP A 600 -17.33 8.74 -19.69
N ASP A 601 -18.06 9.07 -18.62
CA ASP A 601 -18.03 10.35 -17.91
C ASP A 601 -17.21 10.29 -16.61
N ASN A 602 -16.71 9.11 -16.24
CA ASN A 602 -15.94 8.88 -15.02
C ASN A 602 -14.45 8.93 -15.33
N VAL A 603 -13.97 8.16 -16.32
CA VAL A 603 -12.62 8.28 -16.92
C VAL A 603 -12.78 8.55 -18.42
N PRO A 604 -12.85 9.83 -18.82
CA PRO A 604 -13.19 10.18 -20.20
C PRO A 604 -12.23 9.59 -21.24
N PRO A 605 -12.70 9.18 -22.43
CA PRO A 605 -11.90 8.46 -23.44
C PRO A 605 -10.63 9.16 -23.89
N TRP A 606 -10.56 10.49 -23.77
CA TRP A 606 -9.36 11.26 -24.12
C TRP A 606 -8.13 10.81 -23.32
N GLN A 607 -8.30 10.34 -22.08
CA GLN A 607 -7.21 9.82 -21.25
C GLN A 607 -6.52 8.64 -21.96
N THR A 608 -7.32 7.67 -22.42
CA THR A 608 -6.84 6.53 -23.19
C THR A 608 -6.25 6.97 -24.53
N ARG A 609 -6.92 7.84 -25.28
CA ARG A 609 -6.42 8.34 -26.58
C ARG A 609 -5.05 9.01 -26.44
N GLU A 610 -4.84 9.79 -25.38
CA GLU A 610 -3.58 10.48 -25.08
C GLU A 610 -2.45 9.49 -24.76
N GLN A 611 -2.71 8.48 -23.91
CA GLN A 611 -1.72 7.42 -23.65
C GLN A 611 -1.27 6.74 -24.95
N LEU A 612 -2.22 6.44 -25.84
CA LEU A 612 -1.89 5.84 -27.13
C LEU A 612 -1.13 6.79 -28.04
N GLY A 613 -1.46 8.08 -28.03
CA GLY A 613 -0.72 9.13 -28.75
C GLY A 613 0.73 9.23 -28.28
N ILE A 614 0.96 9.21 -26.97
CA ILE A 614 2.30 9.22 -26.38
C ILE A 614 3.06 7.95 -26.73
N LEU A 615 2.44 6.77 -26.61
CA LEU A 615 3.07 5.50 -27.00
C LEU A 615 3.49 5.51 -28.47
N LYS A 616 2.64 6.00 -29.37
CA LYS A 616 2.95 6.13 -30.81
C LYS A 616 3.98 7.22 -31.13
N THR A 617 4.18 8.19 -30.23
CA THR A 617 5.26 9.18 -30.36
C THR A 617 6.64 8.52 -30.19
N TRP A 618 6.72 7.44 -29.39
CA TRP A 618 7.96 6.67 -29.24
C TRP A 618 8.23 5.76 -30.44
N ASP A 619 7.19 5.13 -31.01
CA ASP A 619 7.25 4.41 -32.28
C ASP A 619 5.87 4.38 -32.94
N LEU A 620 5.76 4.93 -34.15
CA LEU A 620 4.53 4.95 -34.93
C LEU A 620 3.99 3.54 -35.25
N ASN A 621 4.87 2.52 -35.19
CA ASN A 621 4.55 1.12 -35.46
C ASN A 621 4.31 0.28 -34.20
N ALA A 622 4.22 0.88 -33.01
CA ALA A 622 3.90 0.15 -31.78
C ALA A 622 2.62 -0.71 -31.95
N ASP A 623 2.65 -1.97 -31.50
CA ASP A 623 1.52 -2.93 -31.64
C ASP A 623 0.39 -2.57 -30.68
N VAL A 624 -0.41 -1.59 -31.07
CA VAL A 624 -1.52 -1.06 -30.29
C VAL A 624 -2.80 -1.14 -31.09
N THR A 625 -3.82 -1.76 -30.49
CA THR A 625 -5.21 -1.70 -30.97
C THR A 625 -6.06 -0.94 -29.96
N TYR A 626 -6.97 -0.10 -30.44
CA TYR A 626 -7.88 0.69 -29.61
C TYR A 626 -9.33 0.48 -30.05
N TYR A 627 -10.21 0.24 -29.09
CA TYR A 627 -11.64 0.29 -29.32
C TYR A 627 -12.31 1.22 -28.31
N GLU A 628 -13.03 2.18 -28.85
CA GLU A 628 -13.96 3.01 -28.10
C GLU A 628 -15.37 2.56 -28.47
N ASP A 629 -16.10 1.97 -27.53
CA ASP A 629 -17.43 1.42 -27.77
C ASP A 629 -18.50 2.52 -27.71
N PRO A 630 -19.08 2.95 -28.85
CA PRO A 630 -19.93 4.14 -28.90
C PRO A 630 -21.15 4.03 -27.98
N GLY A 631 -21.43 5.11 -27.24
CA GLY A 631 -22.59 5.20 -26.34
C GLY A 631 -22.50 4.33 -25.07
N LYS A 632 -21.43 3.54 -24.88
CA LYS A 632 -21.23 2.76 -23.65
C LYS A 632 -20.66 3.64 -22.53
N PRO A 633 -21.15 3.48 -21.28
CA PRO A 633 -20.72 4.28 -20.13
C PRO A 633 -19.36 3.78 -19.58
N HIS A 634 -18.95 4.31 -18.43
CA HIS A 634 -17.71 3.92 -17.73
C HIS A 634 -17.59 2.41 -17.50
N TRP A 635 -18.64 1.77 -16.99
CA TRP A 635 -18.69 0.33 -16.74
C TRP A 635 -19.86 -0.32 -17.47
N TYR A 636 -19.59 -1.46 -18.12
CA TYR A 636 -20.62 -2.34 -18.67
C TYR A 636 -20.08 -3.79 -18.73
N PRO A 637 -20.93 -4.83 -18.55
CA PRO A 637 -20.47 -6.21 -18.33
C PRO A 637 -19.55 -6.76 -19.43
N GLU A 638 -19.76 -6.34 -20.68
CA GLU A 638 -19.04 -6.88 -21.84
C GLU A 638 -17.68 -6.20 -22.11
N ILE A 639 -17.28 -5.17 -21.36
CA ILE A 639 -16.07 -4.38 -21.66
C ILE A 639 -14.81 -5.25 -21.74
N LEU A 640 -14.66 -6.21 -20.81
CA LEU A 640 -13.60 -7.22 -20.83
C LEU A 640 -14.11 -8.60 -21.29
N PHE A 641 -15.42 -8.84 -21.24
CA PHE A 641 -16.06 -10.08 -21.70
C PHE A 641 -16.55 -9.95 -23.15
N ASN A 642 -15.63 -9.95 -24.12
CA ASN A 642 -16.03 -9.87 -25.53
C ASN A 642 -15.07 -10.60 -26.48
N LYS A 643 -15.53 -10.79 -27.73
CA LYS A 643 -14.78 -11.48 -28.77
C LYS A 643 -13.43 -10.80 -29.08
N ARG A 644 -13.34 -9.46 -29.02
CA ARG A 644 -12.11 -8.72 -29.35
C ARG A 644 -11.00 -9.04 -28.35
N VAL A 645 -11.34 -9.10 -27.07
CA VAL A 645 -10.43 -9.53 -25.99
C VAL A 645 -9.99 -10.97 -26.23
N GLN A 646 -10.91 -11.89 -26.53
CA GLN A 646 -10.54 -13.29 -26.81
C GLN A 646 -9.65 -13.43 -28.07
N ASP A 647 -9.94 -12.68 -29.13
CA ASP A 647 -9.15 -12.69 -30.37
C ASP A 647 -7.73 -12.16 -30.12
N PHE A 648 -7.60 -11.09 -29.33
CA PHE A 648 -6.30 -10.56 -28.91
C PHE A 648 -5.52 -11.58 -28.06
N LEU A 649 -6.16 -12.21 -27.07
CA LEU A 649 -5.53 -13.26 -26.28
C LEU A 649 -5.09 -14.44 -27.17
N ASN A 650 -5.94 -14.88 -28.10
CA ASN A 650 -5.59 -15.94 -29.06
C ASN A 650 -4.37 -15.55 -29.91
N ARG A 651 -4.27 -14.29 -30.35
CA ARG A 651 -3.11 -13.76 -31.09
C ARG A 651 -1.84 -13.80 -30.22
N VAL A 652 -1.92 -13.35 -28.97
CA VAL A 652 -0.78 -13.32 -28.04
C VAL A 652 -0.27 -14.73 -27.73
N TYR A 653 -1.18 -15.68 -27.48
CA TYR A 653 -0.83 -17.05 -27.09
C TYR A 653 -0.41 -17.94 -28.27
N PHE A 654 -1.07 -17.83 -29.42
CA PHE A 654 -0.95 -18.84 -30.49
C PHE A 654 -0.38 -18.32 -31.82
N SER A 655 -0.16 -17.02 -31.98
CA SER A 655 0.49 -16.53 -33.19
C SER A 655 1.95 -17.00 -33.28
N SER A 656 2.36 -17.47 -34.46
CA SER A 656 3.76 -17.82 -34.76
C SER A 656 4.72 -16.64 -34.63
N SER A 657 4.19 -15.40 -34.74
CA SER A 657 4.90 -14.13 -34.52
C SER A 657 4.91 -13.63 -33.07
N SER A 658 4.40 -14.41 -32.10
CA SER A 658 4.49 -14.06 -30.68
C SER A 658 5.96 -13.87 -30.23
N PRO A 659 6.31 -12.89 -29.37
CA PRO A 659 7.69 -12.48 -29.05
C PRO A 659 8.62 -13.58 -28.51
N ARG A 660 8.11 -14.78 -28.19
CA ARG A 660 8.95 -15.97 -27.94
C ARG A 660 9.61 -16.53 -29.21
N SER A 661 9.29 -16.05 -30.42
CA SER A 661 9.87 -16.57 -31.68
C SER A 661 11.33 -16.19 -31.94
N LEU A 662 11.96 -15.36 -31.11
CA LEU A 662 13.43 -15.22 -31.12
C LEU A 662 14.15 -16.46 -30.53
N GLY A 663 13.43 -17.42 -29.95
CA GLY A 663 13.98 -18.69 -29.46
C GLY A 663 13.48 -19.89 -30.26
N LYS A 664 14.28 -20.31 -31.25
CA LYS A 664 14.31 -21.64 -31.91
C LYS A 664 13.00 -22.23 -32.47
N GLY A 665 12.93 -22.24 -33.81
CA GLY A 665 12.42 -23.40 -34.57
C GLY A 665 11.05 -23.26 -35.20
N SER A 666 11.00 -22.76 -36.44
CA SER A 666 10.33 -23.40 -37.61
C SER A 666 10.03 -22.33 -38.67
N GLY A 667 10.76 -22.35 -39.79
CA GLY A 667 10.31 -21.73 -41.04
C GLY A 667 10.95 -20.41 -41.49
N THR A 668 12.23 -20.14 -41.24
CA THR A 668 13.01 -19.11 -41.98
C THR A 668 14.11 -19.76 -42.83
N HIS A 669 13.74 -20.76 -43.64
CA HIS A 669 14.50 -21.02 -44.85
C HIS A 669 14.11 -19.95 -45.88
N GLY A 670 14.85 -18.84 -45.93
CA GLY A 670 14.74 -17.89 -47.04
C GLY A 670 15.07 -16.42 -46.79
N LEU A 671 15.35 -15.96 -45.57
CA LEU A 671 15.79 -14.58 -45.37
C LEU A 671 17.32 -14.53 -45.50
N THR A 672 17.79 -13.86 -46.55
CA THR A 672 19.21 -13.59 -46.77
C THR A 672 19.76 -12.76 -45.62
N SER A 673 21.07 -12.82 -45.36
CA SER A 673 21.79 -12.04 -44.34
C SER A 673 21.64 -10.51 -44.48
N GLN A 674 20.91 -10.03 -45.49
CA GLN A 674 20.71 -8.63 -45.86
C GLN A 674 19.44 -8.00 -45.26
N GLU A 675 18.56 -8.76 -44.60
CA GLU A 675 17.28 -8.26 -44.04
C GLU A 675 17.20 -8.26 -42.50
N ARG A 676 18.33 -8.45 -41.80
CA ARG A 676 18.36 -8.26 -40.34
C ARG A 676 18.28 -6.76 -40.05
N LYS A 677 17.25 -6.33 -39.31
CA LYS A 677 17.04 -4.93 -38.93
C LYS A 677 17.73 -4.63 -37.59
N THR A 678 18.32 -3.44 -37.49
CA THR A 678 18.74 -2.85 -36.22
C THR A 678 17.56 -2.80 -35.25
N THR A 679 17.73 -3.32 -34.04
CA THR A 679 16.73 -3.23 -32.97
C THR A 679 17.10 -2.09 -32.03
N TYR A 680 16.13 -1.32 -31.57
CA TYR A 680 16.37 -0.29 -30.56
C TYR A 680 15.21 -0.25 -29.55
N PHE A 681 15.50 0.15 -28.32
CA PHE A 681 14.48 0.45 -27.32
C PHE A 681 14.99 1.53 -26.35
N THR A 682 14.07 2.13 -25.59
CA THR A 682 14.39 3.05 -24.50
C THR A 682 13.76 2.52 -23.21
N LEU A 683 14.56 2.39 -22.17
CA LEU A 683 14.11 2.12 -20.81
C LEU A 683 14.10 3.43 -20.02
N THR A 684 12.92 3.86 -19.58
CA THR A 684 12.71 5.02 -18.71
C THR A 684 12.44 4.57 -17.28
N VAL A 685 13.15 5.16 -16.31
CA VAL A 685 13.05 4.87 -14.88
C VAL A 685 13.11 6.17 -14.09
N VAL A 686 12.30 6.29 -13.03
CA VAL A 686 12.37 7.40 -12.05
C VAL A 686 12.91 6.89 -10.72
N VAL A 687 12.36 5.78 -10.22
CA VAL A 687 12.81 5.13 -8.98
C VAL A 687 13.27 3.72 -9.32
N PRO A 688 14.59 3.45 -9.34
CA PRO A 688 15.12 2.12 -9.66
C PRO A 688 14.52 0.98 -8.84
N ALA A 689 14.21 1.23 -7.56
CA ALA A 689 13.58 0.27 -6.67
C ALA A 689 12.15 -0.13 -7.06
N GLU A 690 11.46 0.72 -7.81
CA GLU A 690 10.07 0.54 -8.24
C GLU A 690 10.00 0.28 -9.76
N SER A 691 11.08 -0.25 -10.34
CA SER A 691 11.17 -0.56 -11.77
C SER A 691 12.00 -1.82 -12.01
N GLY A 692 11.55 -2.64 -12.96
CA GLY A 692 12.21 -3.86 -13.40
C GLY A 692 12.99 -3.67 -14.70
N PRO A 693 13.59 -4.77 -15.19
CA PRO A 693 14.32 -4.75 -16.44
C PRO A 693 13.41 -4.66 -17.67
N LEU A 694 13.99 -4.19 -18.78
CA LEU A 694 13.46 -4.28 -20.14
C LEU A 694 14.48 -4.96 -21.04
N ASN A 695 14.11 -6.09 -21.64
CA ASN A 695 14.99 -6.96 -22.42
C ASN A 695 16.28 -7.32 -21.66
N GLY A 696 16.17 -7.55 -20.36
CA GLY A 696 17.31 -7.88 -19.49
C GLY A 696 18.20 -6.69 -19.09
N TRP A 697 17.89 -5.46 -19.51
CA TRP A 697 18.60 -4.24 -19.10
C TRP A 697 17.89 -3.59 -17.92
N GLN A 698 18.64 -3.19 -16.89
CA GLN A 698 18.08 -2.60 -15.67
C GLN A 698 18.91 -1.42 -15.18
N ILE A 699 18.24 -0.33 -14.81
CA ILE A 699 18.86 0.83 -14.16
C ILE A 699 18.83 0.60 -12.65
N HIS A 700 19.98 0.73 -11.97
CA HIS A 700 20.11 0.46 -10.53
C HIS A 700 20.32 1.72 -9.70
N ALA A 701 20.95 2.76 -10.26
CA ALA A 701 21.18 4.02 -9.56
C ALA A 701 21.20 5.22 -10.52
N LEU A 702 20.82 6.38 -9.97
CA LEU A 702 20.72 7.64 -10.70
C LEU A 702 21.86 8.59 -10.32
N MET A 703 22.20 9.52 -11.22
CA MET A 703 23.14 10.61 -10.92
C MET A 703 22.49 11.69 -10.05
N THR A 704 21.23 12.01 -10.33
CA THR A 704 20.42 12.98 -9.60
C THR A 704 19.03 12.36 -9.39
N PRO A 705 18.81 11.71 -8.23
CA PRO A 705 17.48 11.27 -7.79
C PRO A 705 16.44 12.40 -7.87
N GLY A 706 15.17 12.07 -8.07
CA GLY A 706 14.08 13.02 -8.33
C GLY A 706 13.93 13.44 -9.80
N LEU A 707 14.90 13.09 -10.66
CA LEU A 707 14.85 13.36 -12.10
C LEU A 707 14.72 12.07 -12.92
N LEU A 708 14.08 12.16 -14.09
CA LEU A 708 13.95 11.05 -15.04
C LEU A 708 15.31 10.51 -15.49
N ALA A 709 15.41 9.19 -15.56
CA ALA A 709 16.53 8.49 -16.16
C ALA A 709 16.10 7.71 -17.41
N ARG A 710 16.97 7.70 -18.43
CA ARG A 710 16.73 6.98 -19.68
C ARG A 710 17.97 6.25 -20.14
N LEU A 711 17.79 4.98 -20.50
CA LEU A 711 18.77 4.15 -21.17
C LEU A 711 18.24 3.81 -22.56
N ARG A 712 18.89 4.30 -23.60
CA ARG A 712 18.59 3.92 -24.99
C ARG A 712 19.62 2.88 -25.42
N VAL A 713 19.13 1.76 -25.94
CA VAL A 713 19.96 0.65 -26.43
C VAL A 713 19.65 0.44 -27.90
N THR A 714 20.71 0.36 -28.71
CA THR A 714 20.64 0.05 -30.13
C THR A 714 21.54 -1.15 -30.39
N THR A 715 21.00 -2.20 -30.98
CA THR A 715 21.72 -3.40 -31.38
C THR A 715 21.67 -3.54 -32.89
N THR A 716 22.83 -3.57 -33.52
CA THR A 716 22.96 -3.72 -34.96
C THR A 716 22.92 -5.20 -35.38
N PRO A 717 22.65 -5.50 -36.66
CA PRO A 717 22.60 -6.87 -37.17
C PRO A 717 23.88 -7.71 -36.99
N ASP A 718 25.03 -7.05 -36.88
CA ASP A 718 26.35 -7.65 -36.65
C ASP A 718 26.68 -7.82 -35.15
N GLY A 719 25.70 -7.57 -34.26
CA GLY A 719 25.81 -7.79 -32.83
C GLY A 719 26.51 -6.68 -32.06
N GLN A 720 26.81 -5.54 -32.69
CA GLN A 720 27.31 -4.37 -31.96
C GLN A 720 26.18 -3.74 -31.17
N VAL A 721 26.48 -3.37 -29.93
CA VAL A 721 25.52 -2.72 -29.04
C VAL A 721 26.06 -1.33 -28.72
N SER A 722 25.25 -0.31 -28.96
CA SER A 722 25.50 1.07 -28.59
C SER A 722 24.43 1.53 -27.61
N THR A 723 24.85 2.22 -26.56
CA THR A 723 23.99 2.67 -25.48
C THR A 723 24.20 4.16 -25.20
N GLN A 724 23.10 4.86 -24.93
CA GLN A 724 23.09 6.27 -24.55
C GLN A 724 22.37 6.40 -23.20
N THR A 725 22.99 7.11 -22.27
CA THR A 725 22.48 7.27 -20.91
C THR A 725 22.09 8.72 -20.59
N MET A 726 20.99 8.88 -19.85
CA MET A 726 20.56 10.16 -19.28
C MET A 726 20.27 9.95 -17.80
N ASN A 727 20.94 10.72 -16.93
CA ASN A 727 20.78 10.66 -15.47
C ASN A 727 21.07 9.29 -14.81
N ILE A 728 21.85 8.42 -15.44
CA ILE A 728 22.19 7.09 -14.91
C ILE A 728 23.62 7.10 -14.33
N SER A 729 23.78 6.55 -13.13
CA SER A 729 25.10 6.30 -12.50
C SER A 729 25.49 4.82 -12.52
N MET A 730 24.50 3.92 -12.50
CA MET A 730 24.72 2.48 -12.56
C MET A 730 23.57 1.75 -13.28
N PHE A 731 23.90 0.81 -14.15
CA PHE A 731 22.95 -0.08 -14.80
C PHE A 731 23.55 -1.47 -15.00
N SER A 732 22.74 -2.43 -15.42
CA SER A 732 23.16 -3.78 -15.73
C SER A 732 22.50 -4.32 -16.99
N PHE A 733 23.07 -5.38 -17.55
CA PHE A 733 22.41 -6.18 -18.57
C PHE A 733 22.63 -7.68 -18.35
N ASN A 734 21.61 -8.48 -18.66
CA ASN A 734 21.68 -9.94 -18.61
C ASN A 734 22.24 -10.50 -19.92
N VAL A 735 23.39 -11.18 -19.84
CA VAL A 735 24.13 -11.72 -20.99
C VAL A 735 23.33 -12.78 -21.75
N TYR A 736 22.50 -13.57 -21.05
CA TYR A 736 21.67 -14.59 -21.69
C TYR A 736 20.65 -13.99 -22.66
N VAL A 737 20.16 -12.78 -22.38
CA VAL A 737 19.21 -12.09 -23.26
C VAL A 737 19.91 -11.62 -24.54
N LEU A 738 21.15 -11.13 -24.44
CA LEU A 738 21.95 -10.74 -25.60
C LEU A 738 22.32 -11.96 -26.46
N ARG A 739 22.73 -13.07 -25.83
CA ARG A 739 23.03 -14.34 -26.52
C ARG A 739 21.82 -14.89 -27.27
N ALA A 740 20.62 -14.75 -26.72
CA ALA A 740 19.39 -15.17 -27.40
C ALA A 740 19.03 -14.28 -28.59
N ALA A 741 19.52 -13.04 -28.65
CA ALA A 741 19.22 -12.07 -29.71
C ALA A 741 20.23 -12.10 -30.87
N CYS A 742 21.36 -12.82 -30.76
CA CYS A 742 22.44 -12.82 -31.73
C CYS A 742 22.89 -14.27 -32.04
N ASP A 743 22.82 -14.67 -33.32
CA ASP A 743 23.22 -16.03 -33.75
C ASP A 743 24.74 -16.27 -33.75
N ASP A 744 25.55 -15.21 -33.87
CA ASP A 744 27.02 -15.22 -33.98
C ASP A 744 27.66 -14.33 -32.90
N VAL A 745 27.35 -14.57 -31.62
CA VAL A 745 28.04 -13.87 -30.53
C VAL A 745 29.49 -14.34 -30.47
N LYS A 746 30.42 -13.49 -30.93
CA LYS A 746 31.86 -13.68 -30.70
C LYS A 746 32.11 -13.79 -29.18
N LYS A 747 33.15 -14.54 -28.80
CA LYS A 747 33.58 -14.75 -27.40
C LYS A 747 33.69 -13.46 -26.56
N ALA A 748 33.89 -12.31 -27.22
CA ALA A 748 33.77 -11.00 -26.61
C ALA A 748 32.93 -10.07 -27.50
N ALA A 749 32.10 -9.22 -26.88
CA ALA A 749 31.38 -8.15 -27.55
C ALA A 749 31.95 -6.79 -27.16
N MET A 750 32.06 -5.90 -28.15
CA MET A 750 32.39 -4.50 -27.90
C MET A 750 31.09 -3.75 -27.62
N LEU A 751 30.96 -3.22 -26.40
CA LEU A 751 29.85 -2.40 -25.98
C LEU A 751 30.26 -0.93 -26.04
N GLU A 752 29.51 -0.10 -26.77
CA GLU A 752 29.70 1.35 -26.76
C GLU A 752 28.71 2.00 -25.78
N ILE A 753 29.20 2.73 -24.78
CA ILE A 753 28.40 3.38 -23.73
C ILE A 753 28.76 4.86 -23.67
N ASP A 754 27.86 5.73 -24.13
CA ASP A 754 28.12 7.19 -24.25
C ASP A 754 29.43 7.54 -24.99
N GLY A 755 29.86 6.67 -25.91
CA GLY A 755 31.12 6.78 -26.66
C GLY A 755 32.31 6.01 -26.07
N ASP A 756 32.21 5.52 -24.83
CA ASP A 756 33.21 4.66 -24.22
C ASP A 756 33.09 3.23 -24.78
N LYS A 757 34.20 2.71 -25.30
CA LYS A 757 34.25 1.35 -25.87
C LYS A 757 34.76 0.36 -24.84
N ILE A 758 33.88 -0.52 -24.39
CA ILE A 758 34.16 -1.50 -23.36
C ILE A 758 34.09 -2.90 -23.95
N LEU A 759 35.21 -3.61 -23.90
CA LEU A 759 35.26 -5.02 -24.29
C LEU A 759 34.66 -5.86 -23.15
N VAL A 760 33.64 -6.64 -23.47
CA VAL A 760 32.96 -7.51 -22.53
C VAL A 760 33.22 -8.95 -22.92
N ASP A 761 33.84 -9.73 -22.03
CA ASP A 761 34.00 -11.17 -22.21
C ASP A 761 32.67 -11.86 -21.98
N LEU A 762 32.18 -12.53 -23.02
CA LEU A 762 30.91 -13.22 -23.02
C LEU A 762 31.07 -14.72 -22.79
N ASP A 763 32.27 -15.32 -22.75
CA ASP A 763 32.49 -16.74 -22.43
C ASP A 763 32.56 -16.96 -20.90
N ASP A 764 33.26 -16.08 -20.18
CA ASP A 764 33.47 -16.20 -18.72
C ASP A 764 32.33 -15.61 -17.86
N SER A 765 31.43 -14.83 -18.46
CA SER A 765 30.31 -14.21 -17.73
C SER A 765 29.08 -15.13 -17.64
N THR A 766 28.78 -15.62 -16.44
CA THR A 766 27.69 -16.58 -16.17
C THR A 766 26.35 -15.91 -15.80
N GLY A 767 26.13 -14.62 -16.13
CA GLY A 767 24.89 -13.97 -15.74
C GLY A 767 24.72 -12.51 -16.17
N THR A 768 24.64 -11.62 -15.18
CA THR A 768 24.34 -10.19 -15.37
C THR A 768 25.61 -9.37 -15.18
N ILE A 769 25.88 -8.45 -16.11
CA ILE A 769 27.06 -7.56 -16.07
C ILE A 769 26.63 -6.17 -15.63
N PHE A 770 27.39 -5.58 -14.71
CA PHE A 770 27.11 -4.27 -14.12
C PHE A 770 28.08 -3.22 -14.64
N PHE A 771 27.56 -2.03 -14.93
CA PHE A 771 28.30 -0.87 -15.39
C PHE A 771 28.07 0.29 -14.45
N ALA A 772 29.14 0.98 -14.08
CA ALA A 772 29.09 2.16 -13.23
C ALA A 772 30.01 3.25 -13.77
N LYS A 773 29.66 4.51 -13.51
CA LYS A 773 30.53 5.66 -13.78
C LYS A 773 31.66 5.72 -12.76
N ASP A 774 32.89 5.92 -13.23
CA ASP A 774 34.04 6.11 -12.37
C ASP A 774 34.14 7.57 -11.89
N THR A 775 33.72 7.81 -10.65
CA THR A 775 33.77 9.13 -10.01
C THR A 775 35.04 9.38 -9.20
N SER A 776 35.97 8.42 -9.11
CA SER A 776 37.19 8.54 -8.28
C SER A 776 38.10 9.70 -8.70
N ASN A 777 38.05 10.08 -9.98
CA ASN A 777 38.83 11.18 -10.57
C ASN A 777 37.93 12.28 -11.19
N ALA A 778 36.74 12.52 -10.62
CA ALA A 778 35.76 13.46 -11.16
C ALA A 778 36.30 14.89 -11.38
N GLY A 779 37.37 15.30 -10.67
CA GLY A 779 38.05 16.58 -10.87
C GLY A 779 38.95 16.68 -12.12
N LEU A 780 39.34 15.56 -12.74
CA LEU A 780 40.24 15.54 -13.92
C LEU A 780 39.50 15.37 -15.26
N HIS A 781 38.28 14.85 -15.26
CA HIS A 781 37.52 14.54 -16.47
C HIS A 781 36.21 15.34 -16.54
N ARG A 782 35.93 16.01 -17.67
CA ARG A 782 34.64 16.71 -17.90
C ARG A 782 33.43 15.77 -17.86
N LYS A 783 33.62 14.47 -18.08
CA LYS A 783 32.61 13.41 -17.94
C LYS A 783 33.28 12.15 -17.37
N PRO A 784 32.76 11.54 -16.28
CA PRO A 784 33.30 10.30 -15.73
C PRO A 784 33.08 9.14 -16.70
N PRO A 785 34.11 8.32 -17.00
CA PRO A 785 34.01 7.22 -17.95
C PRO A 785 33.22 6.04 -17.36
N TRP A 786 32.62 5.24 -18.24
CA TRP A 786 31.96 3.98 -17.88
C TRP A 786 32.98 2.85 -17.70
N LYS A 787 32.77 2.03 -16.67
CA LYS A 787 33.57 0.81 -16.42
C LYS A 787 32.68 -0.36 -16.04
N ILE A 788 33.14 -1.58 -16.33
CA ILE A 788 32.58 -2.80 -15.74
C ILE A 788 32.82 -2.72 -14.24
N HIS A 789 31.76 -2.93 -13.46
CA HIS A 789 31.89 -2.88 -12.01
C HIS A 789 32.76 -4.07 -11.54
N PRO A 790 33.83 -3.84 -10.74
CA PRO A 790 34.82 -4.86 -10.37
C PRO A 790 34.23 -6.10 -9.68
N ARG A 791 33.05 -5.95 -9.07
CA ARG A 791 32.34 -7.00 -8.33
C ARG A 791 31.15 -7.59 -9.10
N THR A 792 31.20 -7.65 -10.43
CA THR A 792 30.09 -8.14 -11.27
C THR A 792 29.57 -9.53 -10.82
N GLU A 793 30.46 -10.45 -10.44
CA GLU A 793 30.10 -11.79 -9.95
C GLU A 793 29.45 -11.79 -8.55
N LEU A 794 29.96 -10.94 -7.63
CA LEU A 794 29.41 -10.77 -6.27
C LEU A 794 28.09 -9.98 -6.28
N LEU A 795 27.91 -9.06 -7.21
CA LEU A 795 26.72 -8.21 -7.32
C LEU A 795 25.51 -8.94 -7.92
N GLY A 796 25.74 -9.98 -8.74
CA GLY A 796 24.68 -10.86 -9.24
C GLY A 796 23.89 -11.57 -8.13
N THR A 797 24.48 -11.75 -6.96
CA THR A 797 23.83 -12.33 -5.76
C THR A 797 23.50 -11.29 -4.67
N THR A 798 24.07 -10.07 -4.73
CA THR A 798 24.11 -9.13 -3.59
C THR A 798 23.51 -7.74 -3.91
N ILE A 799 23.02 -7.46 -5.12
CA ILE A 799 22.41 -6.14 -5.46
C ILE A 799 21.04 -5.89 -4.84
N GLN A 800 20.37 -6.94 -4.37
CA GLN A 800 19.32 -6.79 -3.36
C GLN A 800 19.84 -6.14 -2.06
N ASN A 801 21.10 -5.71 -1.96
CA ASN A 801 21.66 -4.98 -0.81
C ASN A 801 22.13 -3.55 -1.17
N LEU A 802 21.88 -3.05 -2.40
CA LEU A 802 22.10 -1.63 -2.71
C LEU A 802 21.07 -0.80 -1.94
N ARG A 803 21.49 -0.28 -0.78
CA ARG A 803 20.76 0.68 0.06
C ARG A 803 20.63 2.01 -0.68
N THR A 804 19.87 2.07 -1.77
CA THR A 804 19.61 3.30 -2.52
C THR A 804 18.41 4.06 -1.91
N PRO A 805 18.43 5.40 -1.92
CA PRO A 805 17.27 6.21 -1.55
C PRO A 805 16.03 5.83 -2.35
N ARG A 806 14.87 5.87 -1.68
CA ARG A 806 13.58 5.51 -2.28
C ARG A 806 12.87 6.70 -2.95
N GLN A 807 13.37 7.92 -2.78
CA GLN A 807 12.96 9.18 -3.41
C GLN A 807 11.59 9.72 -2.98
N ARG A 808 10.89 9.05 -2.06
CA ARG A 808 9.60 9.47 -1.48
C ARG A 808 9.33 8.80 -0.13
N LEU A 809 8.67 9.51 0.80
CA LEU A 809 8.27 8.94 2.09
C LEU A 809 7.34 7.74 1.92
N GLN A 810 6.47 7.76 0.90
CA GLN A 810 5.44 6.74 0.66
C GLN A 810 6.01 5.32 0.51
N SER A 811 7.28 5.19 0.11
CA SER A 811 7.96 3.89 0.04
C SER A 811 8.03 3.16 1.40
N ILE A 812 7.73 3.85 2.52
CA ILE A 812 7.57 3.21 3.84
C ILE A 812 6.50 2.12 3.84
N LEU A 813 5.48 2.24 2.98
CA LEU A 813 4.39 1.26 2.84
C LEU A 813 4.83 -0.03 2.11
N SER A 814 5.93 0.02 1.36
CA SER A 814 6.50 -1.13 0.65
C SER A 814 7.36 -1.98 1.59
N THR A 815 6.73 -2.62 2.57
CA THR A 815 7.38 -3.42 3.61
C THR A 815 7.35 -4.93 3.28
N HIS A 816 8.36 -5.67 3.74
CA HIS A 816 8.49 -7.13 3.55
C HIS A 816 8.09 -7.96 4.77
N ALA A 817 7.72 -7.31 5.86
CA ALA A 817 7.15 -7.89 7.08
C ALA A 817 6.23 -6.83 7.75
N PRO A 818 5.59 -7.08 8.90
CA PRO A 818 4.82 -6.06 9.60
C PRO A 818 5.70 -4.82 9.90
N LEU A 819 5.14 -3.62 9.73
CA LEU A 819 5.87 -2.39 10.06
C LEU A 819 6.16 -2.35 11.57
N THR A 820 7.30 -1.79 11.94
CA THR A 820 7.61 -1.54 13.35
C THR A 820 7.43 -0.05 13.66
N LEU A 821 6.57 0.27 14.60
CA LEU A 821 6.37 1.62 15.14
C LEU A 821 7.09 1.71 16.48
N LEU A 822 8.22 2.43 16.49
CA LEU A 822 9.05 2.66 17.67
C LEU A 822 8.64 3.96 18.35
N VAL A 823 8.30 3.86 19.63
CA VAL A 823 7.94 4.98 20.50
C VAL A 823 8.90 5.08 21.70
N PRO A 824 8.96 6.22 22.42
CA PRO A 824 9.84 6.34 23.59
C PRO A 824 9.47 5.35 24.70
N SER A 825 8.17 5.13 24.92
CA SER A 825 7.63 4.28 25.98
C SER A 825 6.27 3.72 25.57
N LEU A 826 5.90 2.55 26.10
CA LEU A 826 4.56 1.98 25.98
C LEU A 826 3.56 2.57 27.01
N ALA A 827 4.00 3.48 27.87
CA ALA A 827 3.10 4.26 28.72
C ALA A 827 2.27 5.25 27.87
N PRO A 828 1.03 5.60 28.29
CA PRO A 828 0.21 6.57 27.58
C PRO A 828 0.94 7.90 27.33
N SER A 829 1.15 8.22 26.06
CA SER A 829 1.76 9.47 25.59
C SER A 829 1.17 9.88 24.24
N ARG A 830 1.49 11.10 23.77
CA ARG A 830 1.07 11.57 22.45
C ARG A 830 1.72 10.75 21.34
N GLU A 831 2.96 10.31 21.51
CA GLU A 831 3.70 9.46 20.57
C GLU A 831 3.08 8.06 20.48
N LEU A 832 2.65 7.48 21.61
CA LEU A 832 1.93 6.21 21.61
C LEU A 832 0.54 6.35 20.94
N SER A 833 -0.18 7.45 21.20
CA SER A 833 -1.42 7.77 20.51
C SER A 833 -1.22 7.91 19.00
N ALA A 834 -0.16 8.60 18.58
CA ALA A 834 0.25 8.72 17.19
C ALA A 834 0.52 7.34 16.55
N ALA A 835 1.28 6.47 17.23
CA ALA A 835 1.56 5.11 16.76
C ALA A 835 0.27 4.29 16.59
N LEU A 836 -0.66 4.34 17.55
CA LEU A 836 -1.95 3.64 17.46
C LEU A 836 -2.81 4.15 16.30
N ARG A 837 -2.86 5.46 16.08
CA ARG A 837 -3.59 6.07 14.95
C ARG A 837 -2.96 5.73 13.60
N ILE A 838 -1.63 5.69 13.51
CA ILE A 838 -0.91 5.23 12.31
C ILE A 838 -1.18 3.74 12.05
N ALA A 839 -1.13 2.89 13.09
CA ALA A 839 -1.46 1.47 12.96
C ALA A 839 -2.90 1.25 12.49
N HIS A 840 -3.86 2.01 13.02
CA HIS A 840 -5.25 2.01 12.56
C HIS A 840 -5.35 2.41 11.08
N ALA A 841 -4.65 3.47 10.66
CA ALA A 841 -4.67 3.94 9.28
C ALA A 841 -4.01 2.95 8.30
N LEU A 842 -2.90 2.30 8.69
CA LEU A 842 -2.24 1.25 7.92
C LEU A 842 -3.17 0.06 7.67
N HIS A 843 -3.89 -0.38 8.70
CA HIS A 843 -4.85 -1.47 8.59
C HIS A 843 -6.07 -1.08 7.76
N LEU A 844 -6.63 0.11 8.01
CA LEU A 844 -7.80 0.64 7.28
C LEU A 844 -7.51 0.75 5.77
N PHE A 845 -6.48 1.51 5.38
CA PHE A 845 -6.29 1.87 3.97
C PHE A 845 -5.52 0.81 3.16
N HIS A 846 -4.62 0.05 3.80
CA HIS A 846 -3.67 -0.83 3.10
C HIS A 846 -3.67 -2.27 3.59
N ALA A 847 -4.52 -2.64 4.55
CA ALA A 847 -4.45 -3.95 5.22
C ALA A 847 -3.00 -4.35 5.59
N LEU A 848 -2.19 -3.35 5.99
CA LEU A 848 -0.81 -3.54 6.42
C LEU A 848 -0.78 -3.66 7.93
N ASP A 849 -0.04 -4.65 8.40
CA ASP A 849 0.10 -4.93 9.81
C ASP A 849 1.24 -4.13 10.44
N ALA A 850 1.13 -3.83 11.74
CA ALA A 850 2.09 -3.02 12.48
C ALA A 850 2.30 -3.51 13.91
N HIS A 851 3.57 -3.56 14.33
CA HIS A 851 4.02 -3.80 15.69
C HIS A 851 4.32 -2.47 16.37
N ILE A 852 3.96 -2.33 17.65
CA ILE A 852 4.35 -1.17 18.48
C ILE A 852 5.32 -1.66 19.55
N ILE A 853 6.49 -1.03 19.62
CA ILE A 853 7.57 -1.35 20.57
C ILE A 853 8.13 -0.07 21.18
N SER A 854 8.69 -0.16 22.40
CA SER A 854 9.43 0.96 22.99
C SER A 854 10.93 0.87 22.77
N VAL A 855 11.62 2.01 22.91
CA VAL A 855 13.10 2.08 22.93
C VAL A 855 13.69 1.09 23.93
N SER A 856 13.16 1.05 25.15
CA SER A 856 13.67 0.18 26.21
C SER A 856 13.62 -1.30 25.83
N GLU A 857 12.63 -1.75 25.05
CA GLU A 857 12.57 -3.12 24.57
C GLU A 857 13.69 -3.40 23.56
N VAL A 858 13.98 -2.46 22.66
CA VAL A 858 15.09 -2.59 21.70
C VAL A 858 16.45 -2.62 22.40
N GLU A 859 16.62 -1.90 23.50
CA GLU A 859 17.88 -1.87 24.28
C GLU A 859 18.07 -3.13 25.14
N THR A 860 17.00 -3.66 25.74
CA THR A 860 17.08 -4.72 26.75
C THR A 860 16.94 -6.13 26.18
N THR A 861 16.31 -6.29 25.01
CA THR A 861 16.08 -7.61 24.41
C THR A 861 16.83 -7.79 23.10
N ARG A 862 17.12 -9.05 22.74
CA ARG A 862 17.34 -9.43 21.34
C ARG A 862 15.98 -9.47 20.64
N VAL A 863 15.25 -8.34 20.55
CA VAL A 863 14.00 -8.27 19.78
C VAL A 863 14.29 -8.88 18.41
N PRO A 864 13.48 -9.83 17.91
CA PRO A 864 13.65 -10.34 16.56
C PRO A 864 13.79 -9.15 15.63
N ARG A 865 14.93 -9.04 14.95
CA ARG A 865 15.15 -7.97 13.98
C ARG A 865 14.16 -8.22 12.85
N HIS A 866 13.00 -7.57 12.93
CA HIS A 866 11.94 -7.74 11.95
C HIS A 866 12.44 -7.17 10.62
N GLU A 867 12.25 -7.91 9.52
CA GLU A 867 12.64 -7.49 8.17
C GLU A 867 11.72 -6.38 7.60
N GLY A 868 10.75 -5.90 8.40
CA GLY A 868 9.79 -4.87 8.01
C GLY A 868 10.36 -3.46 8.14
N ASN A 869 9.72 -2.51 7.49
CA ASN A 869 10.12 -1.11 7.60
C ASN A 869 9.89 -0.55 9.02
N LEU A 870 10.72 0.42 9.41
CA LEU A 870 10.70 1.04 10.74
C LEU A 870 10.14 2.46 10.69
N VAL A 871 9.35 2.83 11.69
CA VAL A 871 8.85 4.19 11.89
C VAL A 871 9.26 4.63 13.30
N VAL A 872 10.02 5.72 13.41
CA VAL A 872 10.53 6.25 14.69
C VAL A 872 9.77 7.52 15.06
N ILE A 873 9.01 7.50 16.16
CA ILE A 873 8.09 8.58 16.55
C ILE A 873 8.60 9.24 17.83
N GLY A 874 9.04 10.50 17.77
CA GLY A 874 9.35 11.31 18.96
C GLY A 874 10.49 10.80 19.85
N CYS A 875 11.59 10.31 19.27
CA CYS A 875 12.72 9.69 19.99
C CYS A 875 14.06 10.45 19.84
N ALA A 876 14.01 11.75 19.56
CA ALA A 876 15.18 12.56 19.20
C ALA A 876 16.32 12.53 20.24
N GLU A 877 15.97 12.60 21.53
CA GLU A 877 16.92 12.64 22.65
C GLU A 877 17.43 11.25 23.08
N THR A 878 16.92 10.19 22.46
CA THR A 878 17.25 8.83 22.88
C THR A 878 18.68 8.46 22.42
N PRO A 879 19.59 8.02 23.32
CA PRO A 879 20.97 7.68 22.96
C PRO A 879 21.07 6.61 21.87
N LEU A 880 20.19 5.60 21.91
CA LEU A 880 20.09 4.56 20.89
C LEU A 880 19.83 5.15 19.49
N VAL A 881 18.90 6.08 19.39
CA VAL A 881 18.49 6.70 18.12
C VAL A 881 19.59 7.64 17.60
N GLN A 882 20.24 8.40 18.49
CA GLN A 882 21.39 9.22 18.13
C GLN A 882 22.54 8.37 17.56
N GLN A 883 22.86 7.23 18.21
CA GLN A 883 23.84 6.28 17.69
C GLN A 883 23.46 5.70 16.33
N TRP A 884 22.15 5.51 16.04
CA TRP A 884 21.72 5.04 14.72
C TRP A 884 21.99 6.08 13.64
N LEU A 885 21.68 7.35 13.91
CA LEU A 885 21.93 8.45 12.98
C LEU A 885 23.43 8.61 12.71
N GLU A 886 24.26 8.55 13.76
CA GLU A 886 25.71 8.56 13.65
C GLU A 886 26.24 7.40 12.80
N ARG A 887 25.75 6.17 13.02
CA ARG A 887 26.16 4.98 12.26
C ARG A 887 25.69 5.00 10.81
N ALA A 888 24.49 5.53 10.56
CA ALA A 888 24.01 5.77 9.20
C ALA A 888 24.91 6.75 8.45
N GLY A 889 25.69 7.57 9.18
CA GLY A 889 26.50 8.64 8.61
C GLY A 889 25.62 9.65 7.87
N GLY A 890 24.39 9.82 8.36
CA GLY A 890 23.31 10.53 7.66
C GLY A 890 23.41 12.04 7.83
N THR A 891 22.77 12.74 6.90
CA THR A 891 22.64 14.21 6.86
C THR A 891 21.90 14.79 8.08
N TRP A 892 21.14 13.97 8.81
CA TRP A 892 20.33 14.43 9.94
C TRP A 892 21.00 14.15 11.28
N THR A 893 21.03 15.17 12.14
CA THR A 893 21.51 15.08 13.52
C THR A 893 20.53 15.77 14.47
N TYR A 894 20.63 15.46 15.76
CA TYR A 894 19.88 16.14 16.82
C TYR A 894 20.88 16.68 17.85
N VAL A 895 21.04 18.01 17.91
CA VAL A 895 22.06 18.68 18.70
C VAL A 895 21.45 19.91 19.37
N ASN A 896 21.77 20.14 20.64
CA ASN A 896 21.30 21.29 21.42
C ASN A 896 19.77 21.48 21.43
N GLY A 897 19.00 20.38 21.41
CA GLY A 897 17.54 20.42 21.43
C GLY A 897 16.87 20.65 20.06
N ALA A 898 17.65 20.74 18.99
CA ALA A 898 17.15 20.99 17.64
C ALA A 898 17.56 19.87 16.67
N TRP A 899 16.67 19.58 15.71
CA TRP A 899 17.02 18.77 14.55
C TRP A 899 17.79 19.63 13.55
N CYS A 900 18.90 19.09 13.08
CA CYS A 900 19.76 19.73 12.10
C CYS A 900 19.88 18.87 10.86
N LEU A 901 19.77 19.50 9.70
CA LEU A 901 20.16 18.92 8.42
C LEU A 901 21.51 19.54 8.04
N ASP A 902 22.55 18.70 8.05
CA ASP A 902 23.96 19.12 8.05
C ASP A 902 24.22 20.17 9.16
N THR A 903 24.26 21.45 8.80
CA THR A 903 24.48 22.58 9.73
C THR A 903 23.25 23.46 9.93
N VAL A 904 22.13 23.17 9.27
CA VAL A 904 20.92 24.01 9.29
C VAL A 904 19.96 23.50 10.38
N PRO A 905 19.71 24.28 11.45
CA PRO A 905 18.81 23.89 12.53
C PRO A 905 17.33 24.20 12.20
N PHE A 906 16.44 23.33 12.66
CA PHE A 906 14.99 23.49 12.57
C PHE A 906 14.37 23.68 13.96
N GLU A 907 14.16 24.94 14.34
CA GLU A 907 13.71 25.36 15.68
C GLU A 907 12.35 26.06 15.71
N ARG A 908 11.72 26.28 14.54
CA ARG A 908 10.43 26.96 14.47
C ARG A 908 9.40 26.18 15.30
N PRO A 909 8.56 26.84 16.12
CA PRO A 909 7.54 26.15 16.89
C PRO A 909 6.58 25.43 15.95
N SER A 910 5.90 24.42 16.46
CA SER A 910 4.88 23.68 15.71
C SER A 910 5.39 22.98 14.45
N SER A 911 6.69 22.70 14.38
CA SER A 911 7.30 22.05 13.22
C SER A 911 7.16 20.53 13.25
N ALA A 912 6.84 19.96 12.10
CA ALA A 912 6.93 18.53 11.81
C ALA A 912 8.13 18.27 10.91
N ILE A 913 8.92 17.25 11.26
CA ILE A 913 10.15 16.87 10.57
C ILE A 913 10.02 15.39 10.21
N LEU A 914 9.95 15.09 8.91
CA LEU A 914 9.83 13.74 8.39
C LEU A 914 11.01 13.44 7.49
N PHE A 915 11.69 12.31 7.69
CA PHE A 915 12.79 11.91 6.79
C PHE A 915 13.05 10.40 6.79
N CYS A 916 13.41 9.88 5.62
CA CYS A 916 13.83 8.49 5.46
C CYS A 916 15.34 8.32 5.70
N GLN A 917 15.72 7.15 6.21
CA GLN A 917 17.10 6.65 6.31
C GLN A 917 17.12 5.15 6.01
N PRO A 918 18.28 4.54 5.71
CA PRO A 918 18.42 3.09 5.70
C PRO A 918 18.00 2.48 7.04
N HIS A 919 17.30 1.34 7.03
CA HIS A 919 16.90 0.70 8.28
C HIS A 919 18.14 0.27 9.10
N PRO A 920 18.25 0.66 10.40
CA PRO A 920 19.44 0.44 11.21
C PRO A 920 19.73 -1.03 11.56
N PHE A 921 18.75 -1.92 11.41
CA PHE A 921 18.81 -3.32 11.83
C PHE A 921 18.63 -4.32 10.70
N ASP A 922 18.24 -3.86 9.52
CA ASP A 922 18.04 -4.74 8.39
C ASP A 922 19.40 -5.17 7.83
N SER A 923 19.71 -6.46 7.99
CA SER A 923 20.91 -7.07 7.42
C SER A 923 20.85 -7.17 5.90
N ASN A 924 19.65 -7.20 5.32
CA ASN A 924 19.43 -7.33 3.89
C ASN A 924 19.51 -5.97 3.17
N GLY A 925 19.53 -4.85 3.92
CA GLY A 925 19.70 -3.51 3.37
C GLY A 925 18.58 -3.04 2.43
N GLN A 926 17.38 -3.63 2.53
CA GLN A 926 16.20 -3.25 1.75
C GLN A 926 15.20 -2.43 2.56
N GLY A 927 15.11 -2.64 3.87
CA GLY A 927 14.26 -1.87 4.76
C GLY A 927 14.69 -0.40 4.84
N ILE A 928 13.71 0.47 5.06
CA ILE A 928 13.92 1.88 5.38
C ILE A 928 13.36 2.20 6.77
N ALA A 929 13.91 3.24 7.39
CA ALA A 929 13.40 3.86 8.59
C ALA A 929 12.84 5.25 8.27
N LEU A 930 11.58 5.52 8.60
CA LEU A 930 10.96 6.84 8.53
C LEU A 930 10.95 7.45 9.94
N PHE A 931 11.62 8.59 10.09
CA PHE A 931 11.58 9.37 11.31
C PHE A 931 10.41 10.35 11.23
N LEU A 932 9.49 10.29 12.20
CA LEU A 932 8.46 11.30 12.44
C LEU A 932 8.81 12.04 13.73
N GLN A 933 9.32 13.26 13.57
CA GLN A 933 9.83 14.08 14.65
C GLN A 933 9.11 15.42 14.65
N SER A 934 9.18 16.13 15.78
CA SER A 934 8.48 17.40 15.95
C SER A 934 9.15 18.24 17.02
N THR A 935 8.86 19.55 17.00
CA THR A 935 9.33 20.48 18.05
C THR A 935 8.38 20.54 19.25
N ASP A 936 7.10 20.23 19.05
CA ASP A 936 6.06 20.20 20.09
C ASP A 936 4.89 19.27 19.69
N ALA A 937 3.85 19.21 20.52
CA ALA A 937 2.68 18.37 20.29
C ALA A 937 1.87 18.74 19.03
N ALA A 938 1.80 20.03 18.67
CA ALA A 938 1.09 20.44 17.45
C ALA A 938 1.90 20.06 16.20
N GLY A 939 3.24 20.17 16.27
CA GLY A 939 4.14 19.60 15.27
C GLY A 939 3.97 18.09 15.11
N LEU A 940 3.80 17.33 16.20
CA LEU A 940 3.54 15.88 16.13
C LEU A 940 2.23 15.58 15.38
N GLU A 941 1.15 16.31 15.64
CA GLU A 941 -0.12 16.11 14.93
C GLU A 941 0.00 16.41 13.42
N ARG A 942 0.79 17.41 13.04
CA ARG A 942 1.13 17.65 11.63
C ARG A 942 1.95 16.51 11.04
N ALA A 943 2.90 15.96 11.79
CA ALA A 943 3.69 14.82 11.35
C ALA A 943 2.82 13.57 11.11
N VAL A 944 1.90 13.26 12.03
CA VAL A 944 0.95 12.14 11.90
C VAL A 944 0.05 12.34 10.68
N ARG A 945 -0.47 13.56 10.46
CA ARG A 945 -1.31 13.88 9.31
C ARG A 945 -0.57 13.74 7.97
N LEU A 946 0.73 14.07 7.96
CA LEU A 946 1.62 13.94 6.80
C LEU A 946 2.23 12.54 6.61
N PHE A 947 1.98 11.60 7.52
CA PHE A 947 2.34 10.20 7.28
C PHE A 947 1.71 9.76 5.95
N PRO A 948 2.50 9.19 5.00
CA PRO A 948 2.13 9.13 3.59
C PRO A 948 1.14 7.99 3.27
N ILE A 949 -0.04 8.03 3.88
CA ILE A 949 -1.04 6.95 3.84
C ILE A 949 -1.90 6.94 2.56
N ARG A 950 -1.83 7.99 1.73
CA ARG A 950 -2.61 8.07 0.48
C ARG A 950 -1.71 8.45 -0.70
N THR A 951 -2.14 8.09 -1.91
CA THR A 951 -1.55 8.56 -3.16
C THR A 951 -1.77 10.05 -3.37
N GLY A 952 -0.92 10.69 -4.17
CA GLY A 952 -1.05 12.12 -4.51
C GLY A 952 -0.67 13.09 -3.40
N VAL A 953 -0.03 12.63 -2.32
CA VAL A 953 0.53 13.49 -1.27
C VAL A 953 1.98 13.86 -1.65
N LEU A 954 2.31 15.14 -1.59
CA LEU A 954 3.63 15.68 -1.95
C LEU A 954 4.68 15.36 -0.86
N SER A 955 5.26 14.17 -0.88
CA SER A 955 6.17 13.70 0.18
C SER A 955 7.46 13.10 -0.40
N PRO A 956 8.50 13.93 -0.69
CA PRO A 956 9.82 13.46 -1.13
C PRO A 956 10.57 12.74 0.02
N ASP A 957 11.87 12.41 -0.08
CA ASP A 957 12.54 11.60 0.97
C ASP A 957 12.62 12.27 2.35
N TRP A 958 12.55 13.60 2.40
CA TRP A 958 12.46 14.35 3.64
C TRP A 958 11.67 15.66 3.45
N LEU A 959 11.04 16.11 4.53
CA LEU A 959 10.11 17.23 4.55
C LEU A 959 10.10 17.86 5.96
N VAL A 960 10.20 19.19 6.02
CA VAL A 960 10.00 19.99 7.23
C VAL A 960 8.90 21.00 6.96
N VAL A 961 7.85 20.98 7.77
CA VAL A 961 6.73 21.95 7.71
C VAL A 961 6.52 22.59 9.07
N ASP A 962 6.08 23.85 9.08
CA ASP A 962 5.67 24.56 10.30
C ASP A 962 4.16 24.89 10.27
N GLY A 963 3.70 25.69 11.24
CA GLY A 963 2.29 26.09 11.34
C GLY A 963 1.72 26.82 10.11
N ARG A 964 2.56 27.36 9.21
CA ARG A 964 2.08 28.00 7.97
C ARG A 964 1.35 26.99 7.08
N ALA A 965 1.79 25.73 7.05
CA ALA A 965 1.20 24.70 6.21
C ALA A 965 -0.31 24.50 6.47
N ASP A 966 -0.76 24.73 7.71
CA ASP A 966 -2.17 24.65 8.08
C ASP A 966 -3.06 25.64 7.32
N THR A 967 -2.48 26.75 6.84
CA THR A 967 -3.19 27.86 6.20
C THR A 967 -2.87 28.05 4.73
N ILE A 968 -1.71 27.62 4.25
CA ILE A 968 -1.28 27.79 2.84
C ILE A 968 -0.84 26.47 2.19
N GLY A 969 -1.13 25.34 2.82
CA GLY A 969 -0.88 24.00 2.27
C GLY A 969 0.63 23.72 2.11
N ALA A 970 1.00 23.03 1.03
CA ALA A 970 2.38 22.62 0.77
C ALA A 970 3.37 23.81 0.55
N ALA A 971 2.86 25.04 0.41
CA ALA A 971 3.69 26.24 0.36
C ALA A 971 4.27 26.62 1.73
N GLY A 972 3.70 26.09 2.82
CA GLY A 972 4.22 26.30 4.19
C GLY A 972 5.39 25.40 4.57
N VAL A 973 6.00 24.72 3.59
CA VAL A 973 7.20 23.90 3.78
C VAL A 973 8.40 24.81 4.09
N GLN A 974 9.17 24.45 5.11
CA GLN A 974 10.45 25.10 5.44
C GLN A 974 11.62 24.44 4.69
N GLY A 975 11.51 23.14 4.39
CA GLY A 975 12.49 22.44 3.59
C GLY A 975 11.95 21.11 3.06
N ALA A 976 12.34 20.72 1.85
CA ALA A 976 12.02 19.42 1.28
C ALA A 976 13.07 18.96 0.27
N GLY A 977 13.20 17.65 0.06
CA GLY A 977 14.15 17.14 -0.92
C GLY A 977 14.26 15.62 -0.97
N VAL A 978 15.13 15.17 -1.88
CA VAL A 978 15.49 13.75 -2.07
C VAL A 978 16.94 13.51 -1.67
N TYR A 979 17.30 12.27 -1.34
CA TYR A 979 18.69 11.92 -1.11
C TYR A 979 19.39 11.49 -2.40
N GLY A 980 20.66 11.86 -2.52
CA GLY A 980 21.63 11.24 -3.41
C GLY A 980 22.17 9.94 -2.80
N TRP A 981 22.89 9.17 -3.61
CA TRP A 981 23.54 7.95 -3.16
C TRP A 981 25.01 7.95 -3.59
N THR A 982 25.90 7.78 -2.62
CA THR A 982 27.32 7.57 -2.87
C THR A 982 27.61 6.07 -2.76
N PRO A 983 28.16 5.43 -3.80
CA PRO A 983 28.51 4.01 -3.75
C PRO A 983 29.55 3.74 -2.66
N PRO A 984 29.56 2.52 -2.09
CA PRO A 984 30.59 2.12 -1.15
C PRO A 984 31.98 2.16 -1.80
N ASP A 985 33.01 2.46 -1.01
CA ASP A 985 34.40 2.43 -1.48
C ASP A 985 34.73 1.03 -2.04
N ALA A 986 35.13 0.99 -3.30
CA ALA A 986 35.44 -0.26 -4.01
C ALA A 986 36.55 -1.07 -3.31
N HIS A 987 37.41 -0.41 -2.54
CA HIS A 987 38.54 -1.01 -1.83
C HIS A 987 38.20 -1.47 -0.40
N ASN A 988 36.98 -1.20 0.10
CA ASN A 988 36.54 -1.62 1.43
C ASN A 988 35.34 -2.57 1.32
N GLU A 989 35.55 -3.85 1.64
CA GLU A 989 34.51 -4.89 1.58
C GLU A 989 33.37 -4.69 2.59
N HIS A 990 33.59 -3.88 3.63
CA HIS A 990 32.60 -3.57 4.66
C HIS A 990 31.94 -2.20 4.49
N ALA A 991 32.35 -1.39 3.51
CA ALA A 991 31.72 -0.10 3.25
C ALA A 991 30.30 -0.33 2.70
N THR A 992 29.33 0.37 3.27
CA THR A 992 27.97 0.48 2.73
C THR A 992 27.81 1.83 2.06
N GLY A 993 27.06 1.89 0.95
CA GLY A 993 26.79 3.16 0.27
C GLY A 993 26.03 4.11 1.20
N LYS A 994 26.30 5.43 1.09
CA LYS A 994 25.73 6.44 1.97
C LYS A 994 24.66 7.27 1.28
N TRP A 995 23.59 7.58 2.00
CA TRP A 995 22.59 8.55 1.56
C TRP A 995 23.14 9.93 1.89
N VAL A 996 23.13 10.82 0.90
CA VAL A 996 23.68 12.17 1.03
C VAL A 996 22.67 13.19 0.58
N TRP A 997 22.77 14.41 1.08
CA TRP A 997 22.00 15.54 0.59
C TRP A 997 22.14 15.69 -0.94
N ASN A 998 21.01 15.82 -1.65
CA ASN A 998 21.01 16.17 -3.07
C ASN A 998 20.68 17.64 -3.25
N GLU A 999 21.70 18.48 -3.33
CA GLU A 999 21.55 19.93 -3.49
C GLU A 999 20.68 20.32 -4.71
N ARG A 1000 20.71 19.55 -5.80
CA ARG A 1000 19.95 19.87 -7.01
C ARG A 1000 18.45 19.60 -6.90
N MET A 1001 18.06 18.71 -5.99
CA MET A 1001 16.67 18.29 -5.80
C MET A 1001 16.28 18.42 -4.33
N SER A 1002 16.73 19.52 -3.73
CA SER A 1002 16.37 19.96 -2.39
C SER A 1002 16.10 21.46 -2.37
N TRP A 1003 15.26 21.89 -1.44
CA TRP A 1003 14.88 23.29 -1.24
C TRP A 1003 14.83 23.60 0.27
N LEU A 1004 15.25 24.81 0.64
CA LEU A 1004 15.22 25.35 2.01
C LEU A 1004 14.77 26.82 1.96
N ASP A 1005 13.91 27.22 2.90
CA ASP A 1005 13.33 28.58 3.08
C ASP A 1005 14.35 29.61 3.60
#